data_AF-A0A2S9ZY38-F1
#
_entry.id   AF-A0A2S9ZY38-F1
#
_cell.length_a   1.000
_cell.length_b   1.000
_cell.length_c   1.000
_cell.angle_alpha   90.00
_cell.angle_beta   90.00
_cell.angle_gamma   90.00
#
_symmetry.space_group_name_H-M   'P 1'
#
loop_
_entity.id
_entity.type
_entity.pdbx_description
1 polymer ?
#
loop_
_entity_poly.entity_id
_entity_poly.type
_entity_poly.pdbx_seq_one_letter_code
_entity_poly.pdbx_strand_id
1 'polypeptide(L)'
;MAELAAPAGDDLQQQLESLRAESTRQQLESEQALHDLSSKLSAAEQDLSAVRDELASAKTQAEQERARREEAERRVAQQDERRKGDQGVEEEARRKLEQCEREKRDLMEAVEKEQRERASVEESLESLRTSYTALRTTNSELEGQLAEASSTSRTSLLRIQTLQSTVSSLEADKSFLTSELERGRAEWSTYRHEKHEELVQLREQLETKTIEERAAKSSLEGLRKAHETLEKRHEETIAELAKVRGELASSENQFATEMSSMRRLVDLMEKREEERKKRVEDVEKALEEERAALQEKEEELKDQLLQERERADSLESRNAELREALERGNSFTFANGVRDSSVAPGSPGGSVASGSFALSPSAQLAVRGQKSGRSYAEIYGEYIKMEEELARERAETKRLGEVLTQILGDIEERAPLLHEQRVEYERLSAEATDLASQLAQALTDRDTSERRAESLRLDVNRLSTDNTILTQQLSDLGRQVRTLSRVLATQENSSIQGDANEFDEDEAAILRRAEEIGDTDSVVSAHLVTFRTVNELQVQNQKLLKITRQMGHQLEQGEQEAVSRRQSEENKAVEEAHELILRLKKEIEAQRARTEAYEKERDMFRRMLAQRGGAGGAAGAATATNGAGDGFTGDIEASRMLAEVQANFDAYKAEIAIDTQKLREDLTQAQKDAATARTELAKSKAQAEHLAERFRLLTESYDLQKTEVSQMSKRNLELQQMLAKRDMATHKMSEDLFELRGTADQLRHENTNLKSEREILKNVEKRLSEENAALSKERAHLADLMRNLQTMQNELERGSNDARRRLEEQVARLETQAAELKDRLNQESDTNRQLALRKEIESKTFQERIDKLNADYAETREKLVAAETSQQHLEQRVQDLVLQVEAKEEKLAVYEGRSASGESSQSAEEQLQVTVADLRCVLVCPPSCRRR
;
A
#
# COMPACT_ATOMS: atom_id res chain seq x y z
N MET A 1 177.49 -45.84 -189.57
CA MET A 1 178.13 -46.71 -190.56
C MET A 1 177.04 -47.52 -191.24
N ALA A 2 176.95 -47.67 -192.56
CA ALA A 2 177.51 -46.87 -193.65
C ALA A 2 176.80 -47.29 -194.96
N GLU A 3 176.89 -46.45 -195.98
CA GLU A 3 176.93 -46.81 -197.42
C GLU A 3 175.75 -47.53 -198.14
N LEU A 4 175.32 -46.85 -199.22
CA LEU A 4 175.00 -47.36 -200.56
C LEU A 4 173.62 -47.97 -200.92
N ALA A 5 173.09 -47.43 -202.03
CA ALA A 5 172.27 -48.08 -203.06
C ALA A 5 170.83 -48.57 -202.74
N ALA A 6 169.92 -47.58 -202.60
CA ALA A 6 168.62 -47.38 -203.29
C ALA A 6 167.73 -48.58 -203.77
N PRO A 7 166.39 -48.40 -203.95
CA PRO A 7 165.56 -47.21 -203.71
C PRO A 7 164.34 -47.45 -202.78
N ALA A 8 163.58 -46.37 -202.53
CA ALA A 8 162.20 -46.32 -202.01
C ALA A 8 161.93 -46.68 -200.53
N GLY A 9 160.91 -46.02 -199.98
CA GLY A 9 159.90 -46.74 -199.20
C GLY A 9 159.71 -46.38 -197.73
N ASP A 10 158.90 -47.23 -197.10
CA ASP A 10 157.98 -46.82 -196.03
C ASP A 10 158.09 -47.69 -194.75
N ASP A 11 158.70 -48.88 -194.83
CA ASP A 11 158.54 -49.95 -193.82
C ASP A 11 159.11 -49.64 -192.42
N LEU A 12 160.16 -48.80 -192.33
CA LEU A 12 160.91 -48.62 -191.07
C LEU A 12 160.25 -47.70 -190.04
N GLN A 13 159.26 -46.88 -190.44
CA GLN A 13 158.57 -45.99 -189.50
C GLN A 13 157.51 -46.73 -188.67
N GLN A 14 156.85 -47.74 -189.24
CA GLN A 14 155.72 -48.44 -188.61
C GLN A 14 156.09 -49.17 -187.31
N GLN A 15 157.33 -49.68 -187.18
CA GLN A 15 157.76 -50.43 -185.99
C GLN A 15 158.06 -49.56 -184.76
N LEU A 16 158.32 -48.25 -184.94
CA LEU A 16 158.61 -47.34 -183.82
C LEU A 16 157.34 -46.75 -183.17
N GLU A 17 156.22 -46.78 -183.89
CA GLU A 17 154.94 -46.27 -183.40
C GLU A 17 154.20 -47.32 -182.56
N SER A 18 154.31 -48.61 -182.90
CA SER A 18 153.67 -49.71 -182.17
C SER A 18 154.16 -49.83 -180.71
N LEU A 19 155.47 -49.85 -180.48
CA LEU A 19 156.07 -49.94 -179.13
C LEU A 19 155.69 -48.77 -178.21
N ARG A 20 155.35 -47.60 -178.78
CA ARG A 20 154.87 -46.44 -178.00
C ARG A 20 153.41 -46.59 -177.59
N ALA A 21 152.58 -47.21 -178.43
CA ALA A 21 151.17 -47.46 -178.12
C ALA A 21 150.98 -48.53 -177.03
N GLU A 22 151.85 -49.54 -176.97
CA GLU A 22 151.80 -50.56 -175.90
C GLU A 22 152.18 -49.98 -174.53
N SER A 23 153.21 -49.13 -174.47
CA SER A 23 153.69 -48.50 -173.24
C SER A 23 152.66 -47.57 -172.58
N THR A 24 151.99 -46.72 -173.36
CA THR A 24 150.95 -45.82 -172.83
C THR A 24 149.70 -46.56 -172.37
N ARG A 25 149.36 -47.67 -173.05
CA ARG A 25 148.22 -48.50 -172.66
C ARG A 25 148.42 -49.17 -171.30
N GLN A 26 149.59 -49.76 -171.03
CA GLN A 26 149.88 -50.39 -169.74
C GLN A 26 149.90 -49.38 -168.58
N GLN A 27 150.32 -48.13 -168.84
CA GLN A 27 150.25 -47.05 -167.86
C GLN A 27 148.79 -46.73 -167.48
N LEU A 28 147.91 -46.49 -168.47
CA LEU A 28 146.50 -46.22 -168.23
C LEU A 28 145.77 -47.36 -167.50
N GLU A 29 146.06 -48.62 -167.85
CA GLU A 29 145.50 -49.79 -167.14
C GLU A 29 145.95 -49.84 -165.66
N SER A 30 147.19 -49.40 -165.36
CA SER A 30 147.68 -49.31 -163.98
C SER A 30 147.10 -48.13 -163.17
N GLU A 31 146.88 -46.97 -163.82
CA GLU A 31 146.29 -45.78 -163.18
C GLU A 31 144.80 -46.00 -162.86
N GLN A 32 144.06 -46.67 -163.75
CA GLN A 32 142.67 -47.07 -163.51
C GLN A 32 142.57 -48.03 -162.32
N ALA A 33 143.43 -49.06 -162.24
CA ALA A 33 143.44 -49.99 -161.11
C ALA A 33 143.73 -49.31 -159.76
N LEU A 34 144.63 -48.31 -159.73
CA LEU A 34 144.91 -47.51 -158.54
C LEU A 34 143.72 -46.62 -158.13
N HIS A 35 143.03 -46.00 -159.09
CA HIS A 35 141.84 -45.19 -158.81
C HIS A 35 140.66 -46.04 -158.28
N ASP A 36 140.48 -47.23 -158.86
CA ASP A 36 139.47 -48.19 -158.42
C ASP A 36 139.70 -48.69 -156.99
N LEU A 37 140.97 -48.85 -156.58
CA LEU A 37 141.32 -49.24 -155.21
C LEU A 37 141.19 -48.06 -154.23
N SER A 38 141.54 -46.84 -154.63
CA SER A 38 141.42 -45.67 -153.75
C SER A 38 139.97 -45.31 -153.44
N SER A 39 139.07 -45.42 -154.44
CA SER A 39 137.63 -45.21 -154.23
C SER A 39 137.03 -46.23 -153.26
N LYS A 40 137.37 -47.52 -153.41
CA LYS A 40 136.94 -48.61 -152.51
C LYS A 40 137.46 -48.43 -151.07
N LEU A 41 138.67 -47.93 -150.89
CA LEU A 41 139.22 -47.62 -149.56
C LEU A 41 138.42 -46.48 -148.89
N SER A 42 138.20 -45.37 -149.62
CA SER A 42 137.49 -44.21 -149.07
C SER A 42 136.01 -44.49 -148.74
N ALA A 43 135.35 -45.37 -149.50
CA ALA A 43 134.01 -45.85 -149.16
C ALA A 43 134.00 -46.66 -147.86
N ALA A 44 134.92 -47.63 -147.72
CA ALA A 44 135.04 -48.44 -146.51
C ALA A 44 135.39 -47.62 -145.25
N GLU A 45 136.16 -46.53 -145.39
CA GLU A 45 136.44 -45.60 -144.30
C GLU A 45 135.21 -44.76 -143.90
N GLN A 46 134.36 -44.37 -144.86
CA GLN A 46 133.08 -43.68 -144.59
C GLN A 46 132.07 -44.59 -143.91
N ASP A 47 131.91 -45.83 -144.36
CA ASP A 47 131.03 -46.82 -143.70
C ASP A 47 131.48 -47.07 -142.25
N LEU A 48 132.80 -47.17 -142.02
CA LEU A 48 133.39 -47.33 -140.69
C LEU A 48 133.30 -46.07 -139.80
N SER A 49 133.02 -44.88 -140.32
CA SER A 49 132.70 -43.72 -139.48
C SER A 49 131.22 -43.71 -139.10
N ALA A 50 130.31 -43.92 -140.05
CA ALA A 50 128.87 -43.94 -139.81
C ALA A 50 128.46 -44.93 -138.70
N VAL A 51 128.95 -46.17 -138.76
CA VAL A 51 128.65 -47.22 -137.76
C VAL A 51 129.16 -46.88 -136.36
N ARG A 52 130.22 -46.06 -136.23
CA ARG A 52 130.73 -45.60 -134.92
C ARG A 52 129.83 -44.53 -134.31
N ASP A 53 129.34 -43.59 -135.12
CA ASP A 53 128.47 -42.51 -134.66
C ASP A 53 127.08 -43.04 -134.27
N GLU A 54 126.53 -44.00 -135.04
CA GLU A 54 125.32 -44.73 -134.67
C GLU A 54 125.47 -45.43 -133.30
N LEU A 55 126.56 -46.17 -133.09
CA LEU A 55 126.84 -46.89 -131.84
C LEU A 55 127.02 -45.94 -130.64
N ALA A 56 127.57 -44.74 -130.86
CA ALA A 56 127.66 -43.71 -129.83
C ALA A 56 126.28 -43.16 -129.46
N SER A 57 125.46 -42.84 -130.47
CA SER A 57 124.10 -42.29 -130.25
C SER A 57 123.21 -43.25 -129.43
N ALA A 58 123.20 -44.54 -129.77
CA ALA A 58 122.39 -45.56 -129.11
C ALA A 58 122.70 -45.73 -127.61
N LYS A 59 123.98 -45.59 -127.22
CA LYS A 59 124.40 -45.67 -125.80
C LYS A 59 123.84 -44.52 -124.97
N THR A 60 123.93 -43.28 -125.47
CA THR A 60 123.45 -42.10 -124.73
C THR A 60 121.94 -42.13 -124.49
N GLN A 61 121.16 -42.66 -125.44
CA GLN A 61 119.72 -42.87 -125.26
C GLN A 61 119.40 -43.91 -124.18
N ALA A 62 120.15 -45.01 -124.14
CA ALA A 62 119.94 -46.07 -123.14
C ALA A 62 120.24 -45.63 -121.70
N GLU A 63 121.13 -44.66 -121.51
CA GLU A 63 121.44 -44.09 -120.19
C GLU A 63 120.35 -43.11 -119.72
N GLN A 64 119.82 -42.26 -120.62
CA GLN A 64 118.75 -41.31 -120.30
C GLN A 64 117.45 -42.01 -119.84
N GLU A 65 117.07 -43.12 -120.47
CA GLU A 65 115.87 -43.88 -120.09
C GLU A 65 116.01 -44.65 -118.78
N ARG A 66 117.25 -44.94 -118.32
CA ARG A 66 117.47 -45.51 -116.97
C ARG A 66 117.24 -44.46 -115.90
N ALA A 67 117.83 -43.27 -116.04
CA ALA A 67 117.66 -42.18 -115.08
C ALA A 67 116.18 -41.79 -114.87
N ARG A 68 115.39 -41.76 -115.95
CA ARG A 68 113.94 -41.48 -115.91
C ARG A 68 113.14 -42.47 -115.05
N ARG A 69 113.53 -43.74 -115.01
CA ARG A 69 112.83 -44.79 -114.22
C ARG A 69 113.14 -44.66 -112.73
N GLU A 70 114.41 -44.45 -112.36
CA GLU A 70 114.79 -44.27 -110.96
C GLU A 70 114.11 -43.05 -110.31
N GLU A 71 113.91 -41.95 -111.06
CA GLU A 71 113.14 -40.81 -110.58
C GLU A 71 111.65 -41.12 -110.37
N ALA A 72 111.05 -41.93 -111.24
CA ALA A 72 109.63 -42.29 -111.16
C ALA A 72 109.35 -43.16 -109.92
N GLU A 73 110.16 -44.19 -109.68
CA GLU A 73 110.03 -45.09 -108.53
C GLU A 73 110.14 -44.35 -107.19
N ARG A 74 111.11 -43.42 -107.07
CA ARG A 74 111.28 -42.57 -105.88
C ARG A 74 110.06 -41.69 -105.60
N ARG A 75 109.34 -41.22 -106.63
CA ARG A 75 108.13 -40.39 -106.47
C ARG A 75 106.92 -41.21 -106.01
N VAL A 76 106.79 -42.46 -106.43
CA VAL A 76 105.70 -43.36 -106.00
C VAL A 76 105.83 -43.67 -104.50
N ALA A 77 107.02 -44.09 -104.04
CA ALA A 77 107.25 -44.42 -102.64
C ALA A 77 106.91 -43.26 -101.68
N GLN A 78 107.21 -42.02 -102.07
CA GLN A 78 106.90 -40.81 -101.28
C GLN A 78 105.40 -40.49 -101.19
N GLN A 79 104.55 -40.99 -102.08
CA GLN A 79 103.10 -40.80 -101.99
C GLN A 79 102.42 -41.82 -101.09
N ASP A 80 102.86 -43.08 -101.10
CA ASP A 80 102.26 -44.13 -100.28
C ASP A 80 102.62 -44.02 -98.79
N GLU A 81 103.78 -43.45 -98.45
CA GLU A 81 104.11 -43.01 -97.08
C GLU A 81 103.11 -41.97 -96.56
N ARG A 82 102.80 -40.94 -97.36
CA ARG A 82 101.86 -39.86 -96.99
C ARG A 82 100.46 -40.39 -96.78
N ARG A 83 99.96 -41.20 -97.70
CA ARG A 83 98.62 -41.82 -97.63
C ARG A 83 98.39 -42.62 -96.34
N LYS A 84 99.41 -43.35 -95.85
CA LYS A 84 99.34 -44.08 -94.57
C LYS A 84 99.24 -43.13 -93.38
N GLY A 85 99.97 -42.01 -93.42
CA GLY A 85 99.88 -40.95 -92.41
C GLY A 85 98.49 -40.31 -92.38
N ASP A 86 97.98 -39.89 -93.53
CA ASP A 86 96.67 -39.24 -93.67
C ASP A 86 95.52 -40.14 -93.16
N GLN A 87 95.56 -41.45 -93.50
CA GLN A 87 94.58 -42.44 -93.03
C GLN A 87 94.58 -42.61 -91.50
N GLY A 88 95.74 -42.60 -90.85
CA GLY A 88 95.83 -42.68 -89.39
C GLY A 88 95.19 -41.47 -88.70
N VAL A 89 95.38 -40.27 -89.25
CA VAL A 89 94.77 -39.03 -88.73
C VAL A 89 93.25 -39.05 -88.90
N GLU A 90 92.73 -39.54 -90.03
CA GLU A 90 91.28 -39.71 -90.21
C GLU A 90 90.65 -40.69 -89.21
N GLU A 91 91.27 -41.84 -88.95
CA GLU A 91 90.75 -42.79 -87.97
C GLU A 91 90.73 -42.22 -86.54
N GLU A 92 91.78 -41.51 -86.13
CA GLU A 92 91.79 -40.83 -84.84
C GLU A 92 90.71 -39.75 -84.74
N ALA A 93 90.48 -38.98 -85.79
CA ALA A 93 89.45 -37.94 -85.82
C ALA A 93 88.04 -38.54 -85.69
N ARG A 94 87.77 -39.65 -86.40
CA ARG A 94 86.48 -40.38 -86.31
C ARG A 94 86.24 -40.94 -84.91
N ARG A 95 87.24 -41.59 -84.30
CA ARG A 95 87.12 -42.13 -82.92
C ARG A 95 86.85 -41.03 -81.89
N LYS A 96 87.50 -39.86 -82.03
CA LYS A 96 87.25 -38.68 -81.17
C LYS A 96 85.86 -38.11 -81.39
N LEU A 97 85.38 -38.03 -82.63
CA LEU A 97 84.01 -37.60 -82.95
C LEU A 97 82.96 -38.53 -82.33
N GLU A 98 83.11 -39.85 -82.51
CA GLU A 98 82.20 -40.84 -81.91
C GLU A 98 82.17 -40.78 -80.38
N GLN A 99 83.32 -40.54 -79.73
CA GLN A 99 83.38 -40.33 -78.28
C GLN A 99 82.61 -39.07 -77.87
N CYS A 100 82.89 -37.92 -78.49
CA CYS A 100 82.17 -36.67 -78.22
C CYS A 100 80.65 -36.80 -78.48
N GLU A 101 80.23 -37.59 -79.46
CA GLU A 101 78.81 -37.85 -79.68
C GLU A 101 78.17 -38.74 -78.60
N ARG A 102 78.90 -39.73 -78.07
CA ARG A 102 78.42 -40.56 -76.95
C ARG A 102 78.29 -39.72 -75.68
N GLU A 103 79.35 -39.01 -75.31
CA GLU A 103 79.35 -38.06 -74.18
C GLU A 103 78.24 -37.01 -74.31
N LYS A 104 77.97 -36.50 -75.52
CA LYS A 104 76.83 -35.60 -75.78
C LYS A 104 75.46 -36.27 -75.57
N ARG A 105 75.28 -37.54 -75.96
CA ARG A 105 74.03 -38.28 -75.72
C ARG A 105 73.82 -38.51 -74.22
N ASP A 106 74.87 -38.96 -73.53
CA ASP A 106 74.84 -39.25 -72.09
C ASP A 106 74.54 -37.98 -71.27
N LEU A 107 75.14 -36.84 -71.65
CA LEU A 107 74.86 -35.53 -71.04
C LEU A 107 73.43 -35.03 -71.35
N MET A 108 72.91 -35.25 -72.56
CA MET A 108 71.51 -34.92 -72.88
C MET A 108 70.54 -35.77 -72.06
N GLU A 109 70.77 -37.08 -71.94
CA GLU A 109 69.97 -37.95 -71.07
C GLU A 109 70.02 -37.52 -69.60
N ALA A 110 71.19 -37.12 -69.09
CA ALA A 110 71.33 -36.61 -67.73
C ALA A 110 70.56 -35.29 -67.53
N VAL A 111 70.64 -34.36 -68.49
CA VAL A 111 69.90 -33.10 -68.47
C VAL A 111 68.38 -33.34 -68.54
N GLU A 112 67.91 -34.28 -69.35
CA GLU A 112 66.48 -34.60 -69.38
C GLU A 112 65.99 -35.32 -68.10
N LYS A 113 66.84 -36.11 -67.43
CA LYS A 113 66.52 -36.72 -66.13
C LYS A 113 66.40 -35.64 -65.05
N GLU A 114 67.39 -34.76 -64.95
CA GLU A 114 67.36 -33.54 -64.12
C GLU A 114 66.13 -32.66 -64.38
N GLN A 115 65.73 -32.47 -65.65
CA GLN A 115 64.53 -31.68 -65.99
C GLN A 115 63.23 -32.36 -65.51
N ARG A 116 63.11 -33.68 -65.66
CA ARG A 116 61.94 -34.44 -65.17
C ARG A 116 61.87 -34.43 -63.64
N GLU A 117 63.01 -34.59 -62.97
CA GLU A 117 63.10 -34.53 -61.51
C GLU A 117 62.72 -33.13 -61.00
N ARG A 118 63.27 -32.06 -61.60
CA ARG A 118 62.88 -30.67 -61.27
C ARG A 118 61.41 -30.40 -61.49
N ALA A 119 60.81 -30.83 -62.61
CA ALA A 119 59.38 -30.69 -62.85
C ALA A 119 58.54 -31.39 -61.75
N SER A 120 58.92 -32.62 -61.37
CA SER A 120 58.22 -33.35 -60.30
C SER A 120 58.37 -32.68 -58.92
N VAL A 121 59.53 -32.04 -58.64
CA VAL A 121 59.76 -31.25 -57.43
C VAL A 121 58.95 -29.96 -57.46
N GLU A 122 58.85 -29.28 -58.61
CA GLU A 122 58.04 -28.08 -58.80
C GLU A 122 56.54 -28.39 -58.61
N GLU A 123 56.01 -29.46 -59.22
CA GLU A 123 54.64 -29.97 -58.97
C GLU A 123 54.41 -30.31 -57.48
N SER A 124 55.40 -30.91 -56.80
CA SER A 124 55.32 -31.21 -55.36
C SER A 124 55.31 -29.92 -54.50
N LEU A 125 56.04 -28.89 -54.92
CA LEU A 125 56.07 -27.60 -54.24
C LEU A 125 54.81 -26.78 -54.50
N GLU A 126 54.21 -26.87 -55.69
CA GLU A 126 52.95 -26.21 -56.02
C GLU A 126 51.75 -26.87 -55.34
N SER A 127 51.69 -28.20 -55.30
CA SER A 127 50.70 -28.93 -54.51
C SER A 127 50.85 -28.67 -53.00
N LEU A 128 52.08 -28.60 -52.48
CA LEU A 128 52.32 -28.20 -51.09
C LEU A 128 51.93 -26.74 -50.84
N ARG A 129 52.28 -25.80 -51.72
CA ARG A 129 51.88 -24.37 -51.61
C ARG A 129 50.37 -24.19 -51.64
N THR A 130 49.66 -24.87 -52.54
CA THR A 130 48.19 -24.78 -52.64
C THR A 130 47.50 -25.40 -51.42
N SER A 131 48.03 -26.52 -50.89
CA SER A 131 47.58 -27.08 -49.61
C SER A 131 47.81 -26.11 -48.43
N TYR A 132 48.94 -25.41 -48.40
CA TYR A 132 49.25 -24.41 -47.36
C TYR A 132 48.38 -23.16 -47.47
N THR A 133 48.08 -22.67 -48.67
CA THR A 133 47.11 -21.58 -48.83
C THR A 133 45.70 -21.99 -48.45
N ALA A 134 45.27 -23.22 -48.77
CA ALA A 134 43.97 -23.75 -48.36
C ALA A 134 43.87 -23.92 -46.84
N LEU A 135 44.89 -24.48 -46.19
CA LEU A 135 44.97 -24.55 -44.73
C LEU A 135 44.94 -23.15 -44.10
N ARG A 136 45.65 -22.18 -44.69
CA ARG A 136 45.64 -20.79 -44.20
C ARG A 136 44.28 -20.11 -44.37
N THR A 137 43.57 -20.29 -45.48
CA THR A 137 42.22 -19.74 -45.65
C THR A 137 41.25 -20.38 -44.67
N THR A 138 41.23 -21.71 -44.57
CA THR A 138 40.35 -22.40 -43.59
C THR A 138 40.65 -22.01 -42.15
N ASN A 139 41.91 -21.75 -41.78
CA ASN A 139 42.25 -21.25 -40.45
C ASN A 139 41.72 -19.83 -40.23
N SER A 140 41.84 -18.93 -41.22
CA SER A 140 41.24 -17.58 -41.11
C SER A 140 39.70 -17.58 -41.12
N GLU A 141 39.08 -18.56 -41.79
CA GLU A 141 37.62 -18.78 -41.75
C GLU A 141 37.17 -19.27 -40.37
N LEU A 142 37.93 -20.19 -39.75
CA LEU A 142 37.68 -20.66 -38.38
C LEU A 142 37.93 -19.57 -37.32
N GLU A 143 38.96 -18.75 -37.50
CA GLU A 143 39.21 -17.56 -36.66
C GLU A 143 38.06 -16.54 -36.80
N GLY A 144 37.54 -16.34 -38.02
CA GLY A 144 36.35 -15.53 -38.29
C GLY A 144 35.10 -16.06 -37.61
N GLN A 145 34.79 -17.35 -37.79
CA GLN A 145 33.65 -18.02 -37.14
C GLN A 145 33.75 -17.97 -35.60
N LEU A 146 34.96 -18.12 -35.04
CA LEU A 146 35.20 -17.99 -33.60
C LEU A 146 34.97 -16.54 -33.12
N ALA A 147 35.41 -15.54 -33.88
CA ALA A 147 35.14 -14.14 -33.59
C ALA A 147 33.64 -13.83 -33.63
N GLU A 148 32.93 -14.27 -34.67
CA GLU A 148 31.47 -14.11 -34.82
C GLU A 148 30.71 -14.81 -33.68
N ALA A 149 31.04 -16.07 -33.36
CA ALA A 149 30.47 -16.80 -32.23
C ALA A 149 30.74 -16.11 -30.88
N SER A 150 31.95 -15.54 -30.69
CA SER A 150 32.26 -14.79 -29.47
C SER A 150 31.48 -13.47 -29.37
N SER A 151 31.22 -12.80 -30.50
CA SER A 151 30.50 -11.52 -30.56
C SER A 151 28.99 -11.70 -30.36
N THR A 152 28.41 -12.75 -30.94
CA THR A 152 27.00 -13.14 -30.77
C THR A 152 26.73 -13.68 -29.37
N SER A 153 27.69 -14.41 -28.78
CA SER A 153 27.67 -14.79 -27.36
C SER A 153 27.72 -13.57 -26.44
N ARG A 154 28.64 -12.62 -26.67
CA ARG A 154 28.69 -11.34 -25.93
C ARG A 154 27.40 -10.54 -26.04
N THR A 155 26.84 -10.44 -27.24
CA THR A 155 25.59 -9.70 -27.50
C THR A 155 24.41 -10.37 -26.79
N SER A 156 24.35 -11.70 -26.81
CA SER A 156 23.36 -12.48 -26.05
C SER A 156 23.51 -12.29 -24.54
N LEU A 157 24.73 -12.27 -24.01
CA LEU A 157 24.99 -12.06 -22.58
C LEU A 157 24.61 -10.64 -22.13
N LEU A 158 24.90 -9.63 -22.93
CA LEU A 158 24.42 -8.25 -22.70
C LEU A 158 22.90 -8.15 -22.78
N ARG A 159 22.26 -8.87 -23.71
CA ARG A 159 20.78 -8.98 -23.81
C ARG A 159 20.17 -9.64 -22.57
N ILE A 160 20.83 -10.66 -22.01
CA ILE A 160 20.41 -11.31 -20.76
C ILE A 160 20.56 -10.34 -19.58
N GLN A 161 21.68 -9.61 -19.46
CA GLN A 161 21.86 -8.61 -18.39
C GLN A 161 20.85 -7.46 -18.47
N THR A 162 20.53 -6.94 -19.66
CA THR A 162 19.50 -5.90 -19.79
C THR A 162 18.10 -6.43 -19.47
N LEU A 163 17.76 -7.65 -19.90
CA LEU A 163 16.51 -8.30 -19.52
C LEU A 163 16.42 -8.54 -18.00
N GLN A 164 17.47 -9.06 -17.36
CA GLN A 164 17.53 -9.24 -15.91
C GLN A 164 17.37 -7.91 -15.16
N SER A 165 18.02 -6.84 -15.63
CA SER A 165 17.83 -5.49 -15.09
C SER A 165 16.37 -5.04 -15.19
N THR A 166 15.74 -5.16 -16.37
CA THR A 166 14.32 -4.80 -16.54
C THR A 166 13.37 -5.65 -15.70
N VAL A 167 13.65 -6.95 -15.50
CA VAL A 167 12.87 -7.80 -14.61
C VAL A 167 12.99 -7.33 -13.17
N SER A 168 14.21 -7.04 -12.69
CA SER A 168 14.41 -6.54 -11.32
C SER A 168 13.77 -5.17 -11.08
N SER A 169 13.71 -4.30 -12.10
CA SER A 169 12.95 -3.04 -12.04
C SER A 169 11.45 -3.32 -11.94
N LEU A 170 10.90 -4.18 -12.81
CA LEU A 170 9.48 -4.52 -12.81
C LEU A 170 9.04 -5.25 -11.52
N GLU A 171 9.92 -6.02 -10.89
CA GLU A 171 9.69 -6.62 -9.57
C GLU A 171 9.70 -5.57 -8.45
N ALA A 172 10.60 -4.58 -8.52
CA ALA A 172 10.59 -3.43 -7.61
C ALA A 172 9.31 -2.58 -7.80
N ASP A 173 8.97 -2.21 -9.04
CA ASP A 173 7.75 -1.46 -9.40
C ASP A 173 6.49 -2.20 -8.94
N LYS A 174 6.43 -3.53 -9.16
CA LYS A 174 5.35 -4.38 -8.65
C LYS A 174 5.26 -4.33 -7.13
N SER A 175 6.38 -4.49 -6.42
CA SER A 175 6.38 -4.51 -4.95
C SER A 175 5.98 -3.16 -4.36
N PHE A 176 6.44 -2.05 -4.96
CA PHE A 176 6.01 -0.70 -4.63
C PHE A 176 4.51 -0.52 -4.84
N LEU A 177 3.98 -0.86 -6.03
CA LEU A 177 2.55 -0.75 -6.34
C LEU A 177 1.68 -1.64 -5.44
N THR A 178 2.13 -2.83 -5.04
CA THR A 178 1.41 -3.64 -4.03
C THR A 178 1.45 -2.98 -2.66
N SER A 179 2.57 -2.40 -2.24
CA SER A 179 2.66 -1.70 -0.95
C SER A 179 1.81 -0.42 -0.90
N GLU A 180 1.70 0.32 -2.01
CA GLU A 180 0.79 1.47 -2.14
C GLU A 180 -0.69 1.05 -2.11
N LEU A 181 -1.04 -0.06 -2.77
CA LEU A 181 -2.39 -0.62 -2.71
C LEU A 181 -2.75 -1.16 -1.32
N GLU A 182 -1.79 -1.74 -0.60
CA GLU A 182 -1.97 -2.20 0.78
C GLU A 182 -2.06 -1.05 1.77
N ARG A 183 -1.20 -0.03 1.65
CA ARG A 183 -1.26 1.23 2.39
C ARG A 183 -2.62 1.91 2.19
N GLY A 184 -3.04 2.09 0.92
CA GLY A 184 -4.34 2.65 0.60
C GLY A 184 -5.52 1.82 1.13
N ARG A 185 -5.44 0.48 1.08
CA ARG A 185 -6.45 -0.40 1.69
C ARG A 185 -6.51 -0.25 3.22
N ALA A 186 -5.37 -0.11 3.88
CA ALA A 186 -5.29 0.13 5.31
C ALA A 186 -5.90 1.49 5.69
N GLU A 187 -5.53 2.57 4.98
CA GLU A 187 -6.08 3.92 5.15
C GLU A 187 -7.60 3.97 4.89
N TRP A 188 -8.08 3.30 3.84
CA TRP A 188 -9.53 3.12 3.61
C TRP A 188 -10.21 2.20 4.64
N SER A 189 -9.47 1.48 5.47
CA SER A 189 -10.01 0.67 6.57
C SER A 189 -10.04 1.44 7.89
N THR A 190 -8.99 2.19 8.22
CA THR A 190 -8.96 3.08 9.39
C THR A 190 -9.95 4.21 9.22
N TYR A 191 -9.98 4.89 8.07
CA TYR A 191 -10.98 5.93 7.77
C TYR A 191 -12.42 5.42 7.89
N ARG A 192 -12.69 4.16 7.51
CA ARG A 192 -14.02 3.54 7.71
C ARG A 192 -14.31 3.24 9.19
N HIS A 193 -13.32 2.84 9.99
CA HIS A 193 -13.49 2.67 11.43
C HIS A 193 -13.71 4.01 12.12
N GLU A 194 -12.81 4.98 11.91
CA GLU A 194 -12.90 6.35 12.43
C GLU A 194 -14.26 6.99 12.11
N LYS A 195 -14.71 6.92 10.85
CA LYS A 195 -16.03 7.45 10.45
C LYS A 195 -17.20 6.62 10.95
N HIS A 196 -17.03 5.33 11.24
CA HIS A 196 -18.07 4.54 11.90
C HIS A 196 -18.16 4.90 13.40
N GLU A 197 -17.03 5.07 14.08
CA GLU A 197 -16.95 5.51 15.48
C GLU A 197 -17.53 6.93 15.64
N GLU A 198 -17.17 7.87 14.76
CA GLU A 198 -17.81 9.20 14.70
C GLU A 198 -19.32 9.10 14.49
N LEU A 199 -19.80 8.25 13.57
CA LEU A 199 -21.24 8.06 13.34
C LEU A 199 -21.96 7.40 14.52
N VAL A 200 -21.31 6.50 15.26
CA VAL A 200 -21.86 5.90 16.48
C VAL A 200 -21.90 6.94 17.61
N GLN A 201 -20.83 7.70 17.84
CA GLN A 201 -20.78 8.77 18.83
C GLN A 201 -21.81 9.88 18.52
N LEU A 202 -21.96 10.29 17.26
CA LEU A 202 -22.97 11.26 16.84
C LEU A 202 -24.40 10.71 17.00
N ARG A 203 -24.63 9.41 16.81
CA ARG A 203 -25.93 8.77 17.09
C ARG A 203 -26.21 8.73 18.59
N GLU A 204 -25.25 8.37 19.42
CA GLU A 204 -25.39 8.37 20.89
C GLU A 204 -25.64 9.79 21.43
N GLN A 205 -24.94 10.80 20.90
CA GLN A 205 -25.19 12.21 21.20
C GLN A 205 -26.59 12.67 20.75
N LEU A 206 -27.06 12.21 19.59
CA LEU A 206 -28.41 12.54 19.10
C LEU A 206 -29.49 11.81 19.94
N GLU A 207 -29.30 10.54 20.28
CA GLU A 207 -30.21 9.79 21.14
C GLU A 207 -30.30 10.41 22.54
N THR A 208 -29.17 10.66 23.20
CA THR A 208 -29.13 11.35 24.51
C THR A 208 -29.79 12.74 24.44
N LYS A 209 -29.53 13.54 23.41
CA LYS A 209 -30.21 14.84 23.24
C LYS A 209 -31.71 14.71 22.98
N THR A 210 -32.19 13.69 22.26
CA THR A 210 -33.63 13.44 22.14
C THR A 210 -34.25 12.89 23.44
N ILE A 211 -33.48 12.21 24.30
CA ILE A 211 -33.94 11.79 25.64
C ILE A 211 -34.07 13.01 26.55
N GLU A 212 -33.07 13.90 26.57
CA GLU A 212 -33.14 15.21 27.24
C GLU A 212 -34.33 16.04 26.73
N GLU A 213 -34.54 16.11 25.42
CA GLU A 213 -35.64 16.87 24.82
C GLU A 213 -37.01 16.29 25.22
N ARG A 214 -37.18 14.96 25.22
CA ARG A 214 -38.40 14.30 25.70
C ARG A 214 -38.62 14.53 27.18
N ALA A 215 -37.56 14.46 28.00
CA ALA A 215 -37.63 14.73 29.43
C ALA A 215 -38.04 16.19 29.69
N ALA A 216 -37.39 17.16 29.05
CA ALA A 216 -37.71 18.58 29.12
C ALA A 216 -39.16 18.87 28.66
N LYS A 217 -39.61 18.27 27.55
CA LYS A 217 -41.01 18.36 27.09
C LYS A 217 -41.99 17.81 28.12
N SER A 218 -41.71 16.64 28.70
CA SER A 218 -42.58 16.04 29.73
C SER A 218 -42.62 16.86 31.03
N SER A 219 -41.50 17.47 31.43
CA SER A 219 -41.42 18.40 32.56
C SER A 219 -42.20 19.69 32.29
N LEU A 220 -42.07 20.26 31.09
CA LEU A 220 -42.80 21.45 30.66
C LEU A 220 -44.32 21.19 30.57
N GLU A 221 -44.73 20.02 30.10
CA GLU A 221 -46.13 19.56 30.19
C GLU A 221 -46.61 19.38 31.63
N GLY A 222 -45.77 18.84 32.52
CA GLY A 222 -46.07 18.71 33.95
C GLY A 222 -46.27 20.08 34.61
N LEU A 223 -45.37 21.03 34.33
CA LEU A 223 -45.45 22.42 34.77
C LEU A 223 -46.69 23.13 34.23
N ARG A 224 -47.05 22.93 32.95
CA ARG A 224 -48.32 23.45 32.38
C ARG A 224 -49.54 22.88 33.08
N LYS A 225 -49.61 21.57 33.29
CA LYS A 225 -50.71 20.91 34.01
C LYS A 225 -50.77 21.40 35.47
N ALA A 226 -49.64 21.61 36.12
CA ALA A 226 -49.57 22.22 37.46
C ALA A 226 -50.10 23.66 37.45
N HIS A 227 -49.65 24.49 36.51
CA HIS A 227 -50.11 25.87 36.31
C HIS A 227 -51.62 25.94 36.08
N GLU A 228 -52.17 25.12 35.17
CA GLU A 228 -53.61 25.02 34.94
C GLU A 228 -54.40 24.63 36.19
N THR A 229 -53.86 23.76 37.06
CA THR A 229 -54.53 23.41 38.33
C THR A 229 -54.36 24.48 39.41
N LEU A 230 -53.34 25.33 39.34
CA LEU A 230 -53.20 26.50 40.19
C LEU A 230 -54.14 27.63 39.72
N GLU A 231 -54.22 27.89 38.42
CA GLU A 231 -55.18 28.83 37.81
C GLU A 231 -56.61 28.44 38.18
N LYS A 232 -57.02 27.18 38.00
CA LYS A 232 -58.36 26.71 38.38
C LYS A 232 -58.64 26.89 39.87
N ARG A 233 -57.67 26.59 40.76
CA ARG A 233 -57.80 26.87 42.21
C ARG A 233 -57.85 28.36 42.53
N HIS A 234 -57.16 29.21 41.77
CA HIS A 234 -57.25 30.67 41.92
C HIS A 234 -58.61 31.19 41.43
N GLU A 235 -59.15 30.69 40.32
CA GLU A 235 -60.51 31.00 39.86
C GLU A 235 -61.56 30.52 40.87
N GLU A 236 -61.43 29.31 41.41
CA GLU A 236 -62.29 28.74 42.46
C GLU A 236 -62.26 29.61 43.73
N THR A 237 -61.08 29.92 44.27
CA THR A 237 -60.95 30.77 45.46
C THR A 237 -61.37 32.22 45.23
N ILE A 238 -61.21 32.77 44.03
CA ILE A 238 -61.78 34.08 43.65
C ILE A 238 -63.31 34.02 43.61
N ALA A 239 -63.89 32.94 43.07
CA ALA A 239 -65.33 32.73 43.05
C ALA A 239 -65.92 32.51 44.46
N GLU A 240 -65.19 31.83 45.34
CA GLU A 240 -65.55 31.69 46.76
C GLU A 240 -65.45 33.02 47.51
N LEU A 241 -64.38 33.80 47.33
CA LEU A 241 -64.27 35.15 47.88
C LEU A 241 -65.36 36.08 47.35
N ALA A 242 -65.80 35.91 46.09
CA ALA A 242 -66.93 36.65 45.52
C ALA A 242 -68.27 36.24 46.16
N LYS A 243 -68.51 34.94 46.39
CA LYS A 243 -69.68 34.44 47.12
C LYS A 243 -69.71 34.97 48.56
N VAL A 244 -68.62 34.79 49.32
CA VAL A 244 -68.53 35.23 50.72
C VAL A 244 -68.68 36.75 50.84
N ARG A 245 -68.16 37.54 49.88
CA ARG A 245 -68.41 39.00 49.83
C ARG A 245 -69.87 39.32 49.49
N GLY A 246 -70.52 38.55 48.61
CA GLY A 246 -71.95 38.69 48.30
C GLY A 246 -72.86 38.33 49.47
N GLU A 247 -72.54 37.25 50.18
CA GLU A 247 -73.21 36.81 51.40
C GLU A 247 -73.02 37.85 52.52
N LEU A 248 -71.79 38.31 52.76
CA LEU A 248 -71.49 39.39 53.71
C LEU A 248 -72.28 40.65 53.37
N ALA A 249 -72.21 41.15 52.12
CA ALA A 249 -72.97 42.32 51.69
C ALA A 249 -74.50 42.10 51.80
N SER A 250 -75.00 40.88 51.60
CA SER A 250 -76.42 40.57 51.82
C SER A 250 -76.79 40.64 53.31
N SER A 251 -75.92 40.17 54.20
CA SER A 251 -76.10 40.28 55.66
C SER A 251 -75.98 41.72 56.15
N GLU A 252 -75.04 42.52 55.63
CA GLU A 252 -74.91 43.95 55.92
C GLU A 252 -76.17 44.71 55.49
N ASN A 253 -76.76 44.38 54.34
CA ASN A 253 -78.05 44.94 53.91
C ASN A 253 -79.21 44.48 54.80
N GLN A 254 -79.23 43.22 55.24
CA GLN A 254 -80.22 42.73 56.22
C GLN A 254 -80.09 43.50 57.53
N PHE A 255 -78.92 43.52 58.16
CA PHE A 255 -78.65 44.31 59.37
C PHE A 255 -78.94 45.82 59.18
N ALA A 256 -78.69 46.40 58.02
CA ALA A 256 -79.05 47.79 57.73
C ALA A 256 -80.57 48.00 57.69
N THR A 257 -81.32 47.08 57.08
CA THR A 257 -82.80 47.13 57.08
C THR A 257 -83.39 46.88 58.46
N GLU A 258 -82.87 45.93 59.24
CA GLU A 258 -83.21 45.70 60.64
C GLU A 258 -82.89 46.90 61.53
N MET A 259 -81.70 47.47 61.42
CA MET A 259 -81.35 48.71 62.13
C MET A 259 -82.24 49.88 61.70
N SER A 260 -82.74 49.91 60.46
CA SER A 260 -83.72 50.91 60.02
C SER A 260 -85.11 50.69 60.60
N SER A 261 -85.54 49.44 60.79
CA SER A 261 -86.83 49.11 61.40
C SER A 261 -86.79 49.31 62.92
N MET A 262 -85.69 48.96 63.57
CA MET A 262 -85.43 49.23 64.98
C MET A 262 -85.36 50.74 65.27
N ARG A 263 -84.70 51.54 64.41
CA ARG A 263 -84.75 53.02 64.51
C ARG A 263 -86.18 53.53 64.41
N ARG A 264 -86.95 53.11 63.40
CA ARG A 264 -88.38 53.49 63.27
C ARG A 264 -89.23 53.07 64.48
N LEU A 265 -88.91 51.94 65.11
CA LEU A 265 -89.59 51.50 66.34
C LEU A 265 -89.23 52.39 67.52
N VAL A 266 -87.96 52.77 67.67
CA VAL A 266 -87.50 53.76 68.67
C VAL A 266 -88.16 55.12 68.41
N ASP A 267 -88.14 55.64 67.18
CA ASP A 267 -88.82 56.89 66.81
C ASP A 267 -90.32 56.88 67.20
N LEU A 268 -90.98 55.72 67.09
CA LEU A 268 -92.38 55.53 67.47
C LEU A 268 -92.58 55.39 68.98
N MET A 269 -91.61 54.83 69.70
CA MET A 269 -91.61 54.79 71.17
C MET A 269 -91.33 56.18 71.76
N GLU A 270 -90.35 56.92 71.23
CA GLU A 270 -90.05 58.30 71.63
C GLU A 270 -91.25 59.22 71.38
N LYS A 271 -91.92 59.14 70.23
CA LYS A 271 -93.16 59.89 69.98
C LYS A 271 -94.29 59.52 70.95
N ARG A 272 -94.41 58.24 71.32
CA ARG A 272 -95.37 57.79 72.35
C ARG A 272 -95.01 58.32 73.75
N GLU A 273 -93.72 58.41 74.08
CA GLU A 273 -93.26 59.03 75.33
C GLU A 273 -93.44 60.55 75.34
N GLU A 274 -93.23 61.24 74.20
CA GLU A 274 -93.57 62.65 74.06
C GLU A 274 -95.08 62.89 74.21
N GLU A 275 -95.92 62.06 73.59
CA GLU A 275 -97.38 62.13 73.76
C GLU A 275 -97.79 61.85 75.21
N ARG A 276 -97.13 60.90 75.89
CA ARG A 276 -97.36 60.63 77.32
C ARG A 276 -96.96 61.83 78.18
N LYS A 277 -95.78 62.42 77.95
CA LYS A 277 -95.30 63.63 78.65
C LYS A 277 -96.25 64.81 78.44
N LYS A 278 -96.65 65.12 77.21
CA LYS A 278 -97.63 66.18 76.90
C LYS A 278 -98.95 65.97 77.65
N ARG A 279 -99.48 64.73 77.68
CA ARG A 279 -100.68 64.40 78.47
C ARG A 279 -100.48 64.52 79.98
N VAL A 280 -99.27 64.27 80.50
CA VAL A 280 -98.94 64.50 81.92
C VAL A 280 -98.85 66.00 82.20
N GLU A 281 -98.10 66.76 81.40
CA GLU A 281 -97.99 68.22 81.49
C GLU A 281 -99.37 68.91 81.42
N ASP A 282 -100.28 68.43 80.56
CA ASP A 282 -101.63 68.99 80.44
C ASP A 282 -102.53 68.63 81.64
N VAL A 283 -102.32 67.47 82.27
CA VAL A 283 -102.97 67.10 83.55
C VAL A 283 -102.36 67.86 84.73
N GLU A 284 -101.06 68.13 84.71
CA GLU A 284 -100.37 68.95 85.72
C GLU A 284 -100.85 70.41 85.65
N LYS A 285 -100.97 71.00 84.44
CA LYS A 285 -101.60 72.31 84.24
C LYS A 285 -103.04 72.36 84.76
N ALA A 286 -103.86 71.36 84.45
CA ALA A 286 -105.24 71.30 84.95
C ALA A 286 -105.28 71.19 86.50
N LEU A 287 -104.33 70.48 87.12
CA LEU A 287 -104.19 70.43 88.57
C LEU A 287 -103.68 71.76 89.16
N GLU A 288 -102.85 72.51 88.45
CA GLU A 288 -102.42 73.86 88.86
C GLU A 288 -103.56 74.88 88.72
N GLU A 289 -104.37 74.80 87.66
CA GLU A 289 -105.58 75.61 87.48
C GLU A 289 -106.63 75.32 88.56
N GLU A 290 -106.90 74.05 88.91
CA GLU A 290 -107.78 73.72 90.04
C GLU A 290 -107.20 74.19 91.38
N ARG A 291 -105.88 74.09 91.59
CA ARG A 291 -105.22 74.59 92.81
C ARG A 291 -105.32 76.11 92.93
N ALA A 292 -105.10 76.85 91.85
CA ALA A 292 -105.29 78.30 91.82
C ALA A 292 -106.76 78.67 92.12
N ALA A 293 -107.71 78.02 91.45
CA ALA A 293 -109.14 78.22 91.69
C ALA A 293 -109.62 77.74 93.07
N LEU A 294 -108.82 76.95 93.81
CA LEU A 294 -109.06 76.64 95.23
C LEU A 294 -108.43 77.70 96.15
N GLN A 295 -107.24 78.22 95.81
CA GLN A 295 -106.59 79.31 96.53
C GLN A 295 -107.40 80.61 96.46
N GLU A 296 -107.93 80.97 95.29
CA GLU A 296 -108.84 82.12 95.13
C GLU A 296 -110.07 81.97 96.04
N LYS A 297 -110.71 80.79 96.07
CA LYS A 297 -111.85 80.51 96.97
C LYS A 297 -111.46 80.53 98.44
N GLU A 298 -110.25 80.10 98.80
CA GLU A 298 -109.75 80.28 100.17
C GLU A 298 -109.55 81.77 100.51
N GLU A 299 -109.10 82.60 99.58
CA GLU A 299 -108.93 84.05 99.79
C GLU A 299 -110.28 84.77 99.89
N GLU A 300 -111.25 84.46 99.02
CA GLU A 300 -112.64 84.91 99.17
C GLU A 300 -113.24 84.52 100.54
N LEU A 301 -112.97 83.31 101.02
CA LEU A 301 -113.41 82.86 102.34
C LEU A 301 -112.67 83.56 103.49
N LYS A 302 -111.36 83.85 103.35
CA LYS A 302 -110.58 84.62 104.34
C LYS A 302 -111.12 86.05 104.44
N ASP A 303 -111.42 86.69 103.32
CA ASP A 303 -112.00 88.04 103.27
C ASP A 303 -113.42 88.10 103.84
N GLN A 304 -114.26 87.10 103.57
CA GLN A 304 -115.58 86.98 104.21
C GLN A 304 -115.45 86.83 105.74
N LEU A 305 -114.47 86.03 106.21
CA LEU A 305 -114.22 85.82 107.63
C LEU A 305 -113.63 87.09 108.31
N LEU A 306 -112.84 87.89 107.59
CA LEU A 306 -112.42 89.22 108.05
C LEU A 306 -113.60 90.19 108.16
N GLN A 307 -114.48 90.26 107.15
CA GLN A 307 -115.67 91.12 107.20
C GLN A 307 -116.62 90.74 108.35
N GLU A 308 -116.79 89.46 108.65
CA GLU A 308 -117.58 89.02 109.82
C GLU A 308 -116.90 89.35 111.16
N ARG A 309 -115.56 89.37 111.24
CA ARG A 309 -114.83 89.85 112.42
C ARG A 309 -115.01 91.36 112.61
N GLU A 310 -114.84 92.16 111.56
CA GLU A 310 -115.08 93.62 111.64
C GLU A 310 -116.54 93.94 112.03
N ARG A 311 -117.51 93.14 111.55
CA ARG A 311 -118.91 93.22 112.01
C ARG A 311 -119.02 92.91 113.50
N ALA A 312 -118.42 91.83 113.99
CA ALA A 312 -118.41 91.46 115.40
C ALA A 312 -117.79 92.54 116.28
N ASP A 313 -116.59 93.03 115.96
CA ASP A 313 -115.89 94.08 116.71
C ASP A 313 -116.73 95.38 116.81
N SER A 314 -117.43 95.74 115.72
CA SER A 314 -118.33 96.90 115.70
C SER A 314 -119.57 96.74 116.60
N LEU A 315 -119.98 95.50 116.86
CA LEU A 315 -121.09 95.16 117.76
C LEU A 315 -120.61 95.04 119.22
N GLU A 316 -119.39 94.54 119.45
CA GLU A 316 -118.78 94.50 120.78
C GLU A 316 -118.51 95.90 121.33
N SER A 317 -118.01 96.81 120.49
CA SER A 317 -117.82 98.23 120.83
C SER A 317 -119.13 98.89 121.29
N ARG A 318 -120.22 98.74 120.54
CA ARG A 318 -121.56 99.22 120.94
C ARG A 318 -122.12 98.55 122.20
N ASN A 319 -121.71 97.32 122.47
CA ASN A 319 -122.06 96.63 123.71
C ASN A 319 -121.24 97.14 124.91
N ALA A 320 -120.02 97.65 124.70
CA ALA A 320 -119.19 98.22 125.77
C ALA A 320 -119.83 99.51 126.34
N GLU A 321 -120.23 100.44 125.47
CA GLU A 321 -120.87 101.70 125.87
C GLU A 321 -122.18 101.49 126.66
N LEU A 322 -122.93 100.42 126.36
CA LEU A 322 -124.16 100.07 127.07
C LEU A 322 -123.93 99.27 128.37
N ARG A 323 -122.71 98.77 128.62
CA ARG A 323 -122.36 98.01 129.84
C ARG A 323 -121.93 98.90 131.01
N GLU A 324 -121.53 100.14 130.77
CA GLU A 324 -121.12 101.08 131.84
C GLU A 324 -122.32 101.68 132.61
N ALA A 325 -123.53 101.62 132.05
CA ALA A 325 -124.74 102.25 132.60
C ALA A 325 -125.65 101.33 133.45
N LEU A 326 -125.32 100.04 133.60
CA LEU A 326 -126.21 99.04 134.22
C LEU A 326 -125.49 98.19 135.30
N GLU A 327 -125.49 98.70 136.52
CA GLU A 327 -125.29 97.87 137.72
C GLU A 327 -126.41 96.82 137.89
N ARG A 328 -126.09 95.76 138.66
CA ARG A 328 -126.98 94.75 139.30
C ARG A 328 -127.41 93.57 138.40
N GLY A 329 -127.07 92.34 138.82
CA GLY A 329 -127.89 91.16 138.51
C GLY A 329 -127.19 89.83 138.19
N ASN A 330 -126.61 89.16 139.20
CA ASN A 330 -126.44 87.70 139.36
C ASN A 330 -125.85 86.80 138.23
N SER A 331 -124.94 85.93 138.66
CA SER A 331 -124.81 84.50 138.26
C SER A 331 -124.74 84.12 136.77
N PHE A 332 -123.53 83.80 136.28
CA PHE A 332 -123.09 82.38 136.19
C PHE A 332 -121.58 82.21 135.88
N THR A 333 -121.04 81.04 136.28
CA THR A 333 -119.83 80.34 135.77
C THR A 333 -118.40 80.88 135.90
N PHE A 334 -117.52 79.87 136.05
CA PHE A 334 -116.06 79.81 135.87
C PHE A 334 -115.14 80.57 136.84
N ALA A 335 -114.05 79.88 137.20
CA ALA A 335 -113.17 80.24 138.30
C ALA A 335 -111.75 80.50 137.82
N ASN A 336 -111.11 81.51 138.39
CA ASN A 336 -109.66 81.61 138.47
C ASN A 336 -109.31 82.26 139.82
N GLY A 337 -108.36 81.68 140.56
CA GLY A 337 -108.11 81.99 141.98
C GLY A 337 -107.25 80.89 142.63
N VAL A 338 -105.96 80.74 142.30
CA VAL A 338 -104.80 81.64 142.52
C VAL A 338 -104.29 81.58 143.96
N ARG A 339 -103.02 81.11 144.07
CA ARG A 339 -102.11 81.04 145.24
C ARG A 339 -102.44 79.95 146.28
N ASP A 340 -101.44 79.28 146.88
CA ASP A 340 -99.97 79.49 146.78
C ASP A 340 -99.15 78.18 146.73
N SER A 341 -97.86 78.33 146.42
CA SER A 341 -96.74 77.43 146.72
C SER A 341 -96.75 75.95 146.25
N SER A 342 -96.45 75.73 144.97
CA SER A 342 -95.56 74.64 144.51
C SER A 342 -95.04 74.87 143.08
N VAL A 343 -93.74 74.70 142.82
CA VAL A 343 -93.13 74.91 141.48
C VAL A 343 -93.03 73.58 140.71
N ALA A 344 -93.35 73.63 139.41
CA ALA A 344 -93.67 72.45 138.60
C ALA A 344 -92.50 71.91 137.72
N PRO A 345 -92.58 70.64 137.28
CA PRO A 345 -91.78 70.08 136.19
C PRO A 345 -92.62 69.72 134.94
N GLY A 346 -91.97 69.57 133.77
CA GLY A 346 -92.46 68.68 132.70
C GLY A 346 -92.57 69.20 131.25
N SER A 347 -91.42 69.38 130.57
CA SER A 347 -91.28 69.44 129.09
C SER A 347 -91.96 70.61 128.32
N PRO A 348 -91.51 70.94 127.08
CA PRO A 348 -90.40 70.35 126.31
C PRO A 348 -89.16 71.27 126.16
N GLY A 349 -88.05 70.70 125.71
CA GLY A 349 -86.92 71.43 125.10
C GLY A 349 -85.59 71.41 125.88
N GLY A 350 -84.47 71.29 125.13
CA GLY A 350 -83.09 71.39 125.63
C GLY A 350 -82.55 70.14 126.36
N SER A 351 -81.23 70.00 126.56
CA SER A 351 -80.11 70.70 125.90
C SER A 351 -78.77 69.95 126.06
N VAL A 352 -77.97 69.97 124.98
CA VAL A 352 -76.50 70.05 124.90
C VAL A 352 -75.62 69.60 126.10
N ALA A 353 -74.98 68.44 125.92
CA ALA A 353 -73.56 68.12 126.18
C ALA A 353 -72.98 67.91 127.62
N SER A 354 -71.72 67.45 127.60
CA SER A 354 -70.77 67.11 128.69
C SER A 354 -70.85 65.66 129.22
N GLY A 355 -69.77 64.85 129.15
CA GLY A 355 -68.48 65.11 128.48
C GLY A 355 -67.37 64.07 128.77
N SER A 356 -66.19 64.35 128.20
CA SER A 356 -64.86 63.90 128.63
C SER A 356 -64.37 62.44 128.36
N PHE A 357 -63.60 62.35 127.27
CA PHE A 357 -62.21 61.87 127.23
C PHE A 357 -61.82 60.37 127.19
N ALA A 358 -60.58 60.17 126.71
CA ALA A 358 -59.66 59.03 126.91
C ALA A 358 -59.78 57.76 126.02
N LEU A 359 -59.29 57.89 124.78
CA LEU A 359 -58.19 57.11 124.17
C LEU A 359 -58.21 55.56 124.11
N SER A 360 -57.92 55.10 122.89
CA SER A 360 -57.37 53.81 122.43
C SER A 360 -55.91 53.54 122.94
N PRO A 361 -55.30 52.33 122.86
CA PRO A 361 -55.82 50.94 122.78
C PRO A 361 -55.15 49.92 123.75
N SER A 362 -55.61 48.66 123.70
CA SER A 362 -54.82 47.41 123.89
C SER A 362 -53.92 47.24 125.14
N ALA A 363 -54.52 46.85 126.27
CA ALA A 363 -53.81 46.13 127.33
C ALA A 363 -54.68 45.04 128.01
N GLN A 364 -54.21 43.79 127.87
CA GLN A 364 -54.51 42.52 128.57
C GLN A 364 -55.39 42.60 129.86
N LEU A 365 -56.54 41.90 129.98
CA LEU A 365 -56.79 40.43 130.06
C LEU A 365 -56.71 39.86 131.49
N ALA A 366 -57.85 39.41 132.08
CA ALA A 366 -57.89 38.41 133.18
C ALA A 366 -59.29 37.79 133.52
N VAL A 367 -59.51 36.53 133.10
CA VAL A 367 -59.99 35.39 133.94
C VAL A 367 -61.47 35.22 134.39
N ARG A 368 -61.90 33.93 134.34
CA ARG A 368 -63.12 33.22 134.86
C ARG A 368 -64.42 33.33 134.02
N GLY A 369 -65.22 32.25 133.88
CA GLY A 369 -65.18 30.91 134.51
C GLY A 369 -65.74 29.77 133.63
N GLN A 370 -65.61 28.51 134.08
CA GLN A 370 -65.86 27.28 133.28
C GLN A 370 -67.17 26.53 133.62
N LYS A 371 -67.54 25.62 132.70
CA LYS A 371 -68.21 24.29 132.87
C LYS A 371 -69.66 24.13 132.40
N SER A 372 -69.84 23.34 131.32
CA SER A 372 -70.74 22.19 131.29
C SER A 372 -70.22 21.15 130.28
N GLY A 373 -70.73 19.92 130.30
CA GLY A 373 -70.30 18.85 129.38
C GLY A 373 -71.14 18.79 128.10
N ARG A 374 -70.51 18.40 126.98
CA ARG A 374 -71.20 18.16 125.71
C ARG A 374 -72.14 16.96 125.78
N SER A 375 -73.24 17.00 125.02
CA SER A 375 -74.20 15.90 124.96
C SER A 375 -73.68 14.74 124.10
N TYR A 376 -74.11 13.51 124.40
CA TYR A 376 -73.76 12.33 123.59
C TYR A 376 -74.25 12.46 122.13
N ALA A 377 -75.39 13.15 121.92
CA ALA A 377 -75.92 13.49 120.60
C ALA A 377 -75.08 14.57 119.87
N GLU A 378 -74.38 15.42 120.61
CA GLU A 378 -73.50 16.46 120.06
C GLU A 378 -72.23 15.85 119.48
N ILE A 379 -71.65 14.84 120.16
CA ILE A 379 -70.51 14.06 119.67
C ILE A 379 -70.89 13.26 118.41
N TYR A 380 -72.09 12.66 118.35
CA TYR A 380 -72.58 12.05 117.11
C TYR A 380 -72.83 13.08 116.00
N GLY A 381 -73.30 14.29 116.34
CA GLY A 381 -73.44 15.39 115.38
C GLY A 381 -72.10 15.90 114.84
N GLU A 382 -71.05 15.95 115.67
CA GLU A 382 -69.68 16.22 115.21
C GLU A 382 -69.14 15.08 114.35
N TYR A 383 -69.38 13.82 114.72
CA TYR A 383 -68.96 12.64 113.93
C TYR A 383 -69.59 12.64 112.53
N ILE A 384 -70.90 12.86 112.43
CA ILE A 384 -71.61 12.91 111.14
C ILE A 384 -71.07 14.07 110.26
N LYS A 385 -70.78 15.24 110.84
CA LYS A 385 -70.15 16.35 110.11
C LYS A 385 -68.76 15.99 109.60
N MET A 386 -67.94 15.32 110.42
CA MET A 386 -66.63 14.83 109.99
C MET A 386 -66.73 13.78 108.88
N GLU A 387 -67.75 12.90 108.89
CA GLU A 387 -68.01 11.98 107.78
C GLU A 387 -68.49 12.70 106.51
N GLU A 388 -69.33 13.74 106.62
CA GLU A 388 -69.73 14.57 105.48
C GLU A 388 -68.56 15.36 104.90
N GLU A 389 -67.71 15.96 105.73
CA GLU A 389 -66.51 16.70 105.30
C GLU A 389 -65.49 15.76 104.64
N LEU A 390 -65.25 14.59 105.23
CA LEU A 390 -64.45 13.52 104.63
C LEU A 390 -65.06 13.02 103.31
N ALA A 391 -66.39 13.01 103.16
CA ALA A 391 -67.06 12.67 101.91
C ALA A 391 -66.94 13.77 100.85
N ARG A 392 -66.96 15.06 101.24
CA ARG A 392 -66.70 16.21 100.35
C ARG A 392 -65.26 16.18 99.83
N GLU A 393 -64.27 16.06 100.73
CA GLU A 393 -62.85 15.89 100.38
C GLU A 393 -62.63 14.67 99.45
N ARG A 394 -63.31 13.55 99.71
CA ARG A 394 -63.29 12.35 98.83
C ARG A 394 -64.02 12.53 97.50
N ALA A 395 -64.88 13.54 97.35
CA ALA A 395 -65.51 13.90 96.09
C ALA A 395 -64.66 14.90 95.29
N GLU A 396 -64.04 15.87 95.97
CA GLU A 396 -63.14 16.86 95.36
C GLU A 396 -61.83 16.21 94.90
N THR A 397 -61.22 15.33 95.69
CA THR A 397 -60.05 14.54 95.25
C THR A 397 -60.34 13.61 94.08
N LYS A 398 -61.56 13.04 93.99
CA LYS A 398 -62.01 12.30 92.80
C LYS A 398 -62.15 13.22 91.59
N ARG A 399 -62.86 14.34 91.70
CA ARG A 399 -63.05 15.31 90.62
C ARG A 399 -61.72 15.88 90.12
N LEU A 400 -60.77 16.16 91.01
CA LEU A 400 -59.43 16.60 90.64
C LEU A 400 -58.63 15.48 89.95
N GLY A 401 -58.79 14.23 90.39
CA GLY A 401 -58.26 13.06 89.68
C GLY A 401 -58.84 12.91 88.27
N GLU A 402 -60.16 13.02 88.12
CA GLU A 402 -60.88 12.96 86.84
C GLU A 402 -60.38 14.05 85.88
N VAL A 403 -60.29 15.31 86.34
CA VAL A 403 -59.75 16.43 85.55
C VAL A 403 -58.27 16.23 85.21
N LEU A 404 -57.46 15.67 86.11
CA LEU A 404 -56.06 15.34 85.82
C LEU A 404 -55.97 14.23 84.75
N THR A 405 -56.81 13.20 84.82
CA THR A 405 -56.85 12.15 83.78
C THR A 405 -57.36 12.66 82.43
N GLN A 406 -58.27 13.65 82.42
CA GLN A 406 -58.68 14.33 81.19
C GLN A 406 -57.52 15.14 80.60
N ILE A 407 -56.81 15.94 81.41
CA ILE A 407 -55.65 16.71 80.95
C ILE A 407 -54.51 15.79 80.48
N LEU A 408 -54.30 14.64 81.12
CA LEU A 408 -53.33 13.64 80.65
C LEU A 408 -53.77 13.02 79.32
N GLY A 409 -55.05 12.68 79.14
CA GLY A 409 -55.59 12.24 77.85
C GLY A 409 -55.40 13.29 76.75
N ASP A 410 -55.78 14.54 77.01
CA ASP A 410 -55.58 15.71 76.13
C ASP A 410 -54.10 15.93 75.71
N ILE A 411 -53.15 15.50 76.55
CA ILE A 411 -51.71 15.56 76.29
C ILE A 411 -51.24 14.30 75.54
N GLU A 412 -51.72 13.11 75.91
CA GLU A 412 -51.40 11.84 75.26
C GLU A 412 -51.96 11.76 73.82
N GLU A 413 -53.12 12.37 73.54
CA GLU A 413 -53.68 12.52 72.19
C GLU A 413 -52.91 13.56 71.35
N ARG A 414 -52.42 14.65 71.97
CA ARG A 414 -51.66 15.70 71.25
C ARG A 414 -50.18 15.39 71.08
N ALA A 415 -49.59 14.56 71.93
CA ALA A 415 -48.19 14.14 71.85
C ALA A 415 -47.81 13.49 70.49
N PRO A 416 -48.55 12.51 69.93
CA PRO A 416 -48.23 11.94 68.63
C PRO A 416 -48.36 12.96 67.50
N LEU A 417 -49.41 13.80 67.51
CA LEU A 417 -49.61 14.85 66.50
C LEU A 417 -48.45 15.87 66.50
N LEU A 418 -47.99 16.28 67.67
CA LEU A 418 -46.82 17.17 67.80
C LEU A 418 -45.49 16.49 67.44
N HIS A 419 -45.40 15.16 67.53
CA HIS A 419 -44.24 14.41 67.08
C HIS A 419 -44.23 14.23 65.56
N GLU A 420 -45.36 13.84 64.97
CA GLU A 420 -45.57 13.73 63.53
C GLU A 420 -45.31 15.06 62.83
N GLN A 421 -45.89 16.17 63.31
CA GLN A 421 -45.61 17.51 62.80
C GLN A 421 -44.12 17.88 62.86
N ARG A 422 -43.39 17.50 63.93
CA ARG A 422 -41.93 17.74 64.00
C ARG A 422 -41.17 16.94 62.95
N VAL A 423 -41.50 15.67 62.78
CA VAL A 423 -40.90 14.81 61.75
C VAL A 423 -41.20 15.33 60.35
N GLU A 424 -42.42 15.82 60.09
CA GLU A 424 -42.76 16.48 58.82
C GLU A 424 -42.02 17.81 58.62
N TYR A 425 -41.92 18.67 59.64
CA TYR A 425 -41.14 19.92 59.55
C TYR A 425 -39.64 19.65 59.34
N GLU A 426 -39.07 18.64 60.01
CA GLU A 426 -37.68 18.22 59.82
C GLU A 426 -37.49 17.69 58.39
N ARG A 427 -38.38 16.82 57.90
CA ARG A 427 -38.34 16.29 56.53
C ARG A 427 -38.46 17.39 55.46
N LEU A 428 -39.43 18.30 55.61
CA LEU A 428 -39.62 19.44 54.71
C LEU A 428 -38.45 20.42 54.77
N SER A 429 -37.82 20.60 55.93
CA SER A 429 -36.62 21.43 56.05
C SER A 429 -35.41 20.82 55.34
N ALA A 430 -35.25 19.48 55.41
CA ALA A 430 -34.22 18.75 54.70
C ALA A 430 -34.45 18.79 53.17
N GLU A 431 -35.69 18.52 52.71
CA GLU A 431 -36.10 18.66 51.31
C GLU A 431 -35.82 20.09 50.79
N ALA A 432 -36.11 21.13 51.59
CA ALA A 432 -35.82 22.51 51.23
C ALA A 432 -34.32 22.83 51.16
N THR A 433 -33.50 22.31 52.08
CA THR A 433 -32.03 22.49 52.01
C THR A 433 -31.41 21.73 50.85
N ASP A 434 -31.90 20.54 50.55
CA ASP A 434 -31.42 19.74 49.42
C ASP A 434 -31.76 20.42 48.09
N LEU A 435 -32.99 20.89 47.91
CA LEU A 435 -33.41 21.67 46.73
C LEU A 435 -32.63 22.98 46.60
N ALA A 436 -32.35 23.69 47.70
CA ALA A 436 -31.51 24.88 47.69
C ALA A 436 -30.06 24.57 47.27
N SER A 437 -29.51 23.43 47.71
CA SER A 437 -28.16 22.99 47.31
C SER A 437 -28.09 22.60 45.83
N GLN A 438 -29.12 21.91 45.32
CA GLN A 438 -29.23 21.54 43.90
C GLN A 438 -29.38 22.78 43.00
N LEU A 439 -30.17 23.77 43.44
CA LEU A 439 -30.31 25.05 42.74
C LEU A 439 -28.98 25.82 42.72
N ALA A 440 -28.25 25.86 43.85
CA ALA A 440 -26.94 26.50 43.91
C ALA A 440 -25.91 25.81 42.97
N GLN A 441 -25.89 24.47 42.94
CA GLN A 441 -25.05 23.71 42.01
C GLN A 441 -25.42 24.00 40.55
N ALA A 442 -26.71 23.94 40.20
CA ALA A 442 -27.19 24.23 38.84
C ALA A 442 -26.87 25.66 38.37
N LEU A 443 -26.89 26.65 39.27
CA LEU A 443 -26.42 28.01 38.97
C LEU A 443 -24.91 28.04 38.72
N THR A 444 -24.09 27.36 39.53
CA THR A 444 -22.63 27.32 39.28
C THR A 444 -22.27 26.56 38.01
N ASP A 445 -22.99 25.50 37.66
CA ASP A 445 -22.79 24.76 36.41
C ASP A 445 -23.20 25.60 35.19
N ARG A 446 -24.33 26.32 35.28
CA ARG A 446 -24.72 27.33 34.29
C ARG A 446 -23.61 28.37 34.11
N ASP A 447 -23.18 29.04 35.18
CA ASP A 447 -22.18 30.12 35.11
C ASP A 447 -20.84 29.64 34.54
N THR A 448 -20.40 28.42 34.86
CA THR A 448 -19.18 27.85 34.25
C THR A 448 -19.41 27.44 32.79
N SER A 449 -20.63 27.04 32.40
CA SER A 449 -20.95 26.76 30.99
C SER A 449 -21.05 28.04 30.15
N GLU A 450 -21.60 29.13 30.71
CA GLU A 450 -21.69 30.44 30.06
C GLU A 450 -20.28 31.01 29.82
N ARG A 451 -19.41 31.01 30.83
CA ARG A 451 -17.99 31.42 30.69
C ARG A 451 -17.23 30.58 29.66
N ARG A 452 -17.50 29.27 29.57
CA ARG A 452 -16.93 28.38 28.53
C ARG A 452 -17.48 28.69 27.13
N ALA A 453 -18.77 29.02 27.02
CA ALA A 453 -19.37 29.45 25.75
C ALA A 453 -18.82 30.82 25.30
N GLU A 454 -18.57 31.74 26.24
CA GLU A 454 -17.94 33.03 25.95
C GLU A 454 -16.48 32.89 25.54
N SER A 455 -15.67 32.08 26.23
CA SER A 455 -14.29 31.84 25.80
C SER A 455 -14.23 31.20 24.41
N LEU A 456 -15.06 30.18 24.15
CA LEU A 456 -15.13 29.55 22.83
C LEU A 456 -15.64 30.52 21.74
N ARG A 457 -16.54 31.45 22.05
CA ARG A 457 -16.95 32.52 21.10
C ARG A 457 -15.80 33.48 20.81
N LEU A 458 -15.03 33.88 21.82
CA LEU A 458 -13.85 34.73 21.64
C LEU A 458 -12.77 34.02 20.81
N ASP A 459 -12.55 32.73 21.03
CA ASP A 459 -11.58 31.94 20.28
C ASP A 459 -12.05 31.63 18.84
N VAL A 460 -13.34 31.37 18.62
CA VAL A 460 -13.92 31.31 17.26
C VAL A 460 -13.76 32.65 16.54
N ASN A 461 -14.01 33.78 17.22
CA ASN A 461 -13.82 35.10 16.62
C ASN A 461 -12.35 35.33 16.25
N ARG A 462 -11.40 35.05 17.16
CA ARG A 462 -9.94 35.12 16.90
C ARG A 462 -9.53 34.27 15.70
N LEU A 463 -9.89 32.99 15.71
CA LEU A 463 -9.57 32.07 14.62
C LEU A 463 -10.23 32.48 13.30
N SER A 464 -11.41 33.11 13.33
CA SER A 464 -12.03 33.67 12.12
C SER A 464 -11.27 34.88 11.59
N THR A 465 -10.81 35.79 12.45
CA THR A 465 -9.97 36.93 12.02
C THR A 465 -8.62 36.47 11.49
N ASP A 466 -7.97 35.52 12.17
CA ASP A 466 -6.71 34.93 11.73
C ASP A 466 -6.87 34.21 10.38
N ASN A 467 -7.98 33.51 10.16
CA ASN A 467 -8.27 32.88 8.88
C ASN A 467 -8.52 33.90 7.76
N THR A 468 -9.21 35.01 8.03
CA THR A 468 -9.35 36.10 7.04
C THR A 468 -8.01 36.75 6.70
N ILE A 469 -7.14 36.97 7.69
CA ILE A 469 -5.80 37.53 7.49
C ILE A 469 -4.91 36.56 6.69
N LEU A 470 -4.93 35.26 7.02
CA LEU A 470 -4.16 34.25 6.29
C LEU A 470 -4.65 34.04 4.86
N THR A 471 -5.97 34.10 4.60
CA THR A 471 -6.51 34.01 3.24
C THR A 471 -6.24 35.26 2.41
N GLN A 472 -6.27 36.46 3.01
CA GLN A 472 -5.75 37.69 2.38
C GLN A 472 -4.26 37.52 2.02
N GLN A 473 -3.41 37.14 2.97
CA GLN A 473 -1.96 36.93 2.75
C GLN A 473 -1.66 35.91 1.66
N LEU A 474 -2.39 34.79 1.61
CA LEU A 474 -2.26 33.80 0.53
C LEU A 474 -2.69 34.38 -0.84
N SER A 475 -3.73 35.21 -0.87
CA SER A 475 -4.15 35.88 -2.11
C SER A 475 -3.10 36.89 -2.60
N ASP A 476 -2.45 37.61 -1.68
CA ASP A 476 -1.41 38.60 -1.96
C ASP A 476 -0.07 37.98 -2.36
N LEU A 477 0.36 36.91 -1.70
CA LEU A 477 1.49 36.10 -2.16
C LEU A 477 1.20 35.47 -3.54
N GLY A 478 -0.04 35.01 -3.76
CA GLY A 478 -0.51 34.53 -5.05
C GLY A 478 -0.59 35.60 -6.14
N ARG A 479 -0.69 36.90 -5.78
CA ARG A 479 -0.52 38.04 -6.70
C ARG A 479 0.96 38.28 -6.98
N GLN A 480 1.81 38.37 -5.96
CA GLN A 480 3.27 38.53 -6.12
C GLN A 480 3.87 37.51 -7.08
N VAL A 481 3.57 36.22 -6.88
CA VAL A 481 4.06 35.14 -7.75
C VAL A 481 3.55 35.30 -9.18
N ARG A 482 2.28 35.69 -9.38
CA ARG A 482 1.71 35.97 -10.71
C ARG A 482 2.41 37.15 -11.39
N THR A 483 2.49 38.31 -10.74
CA THR A 483 3.14 39.51 -11.31
C THR A 483 4.61 39.24 -11.65
N LEU A 484 5.35 38.56 -10.78
CA LEU A 484 6.74 38.17 -11.05
C LEU A 484 6.85 37.15 -12.19
N SER A 485 5.95 36.17 -12.28
CA SER A 485 5.93 35.21 -13.39
C SER A 485 5.62 35.88 -14.74
N ARG A 486 4.73 36.89 -14.78
CA ARG A 486 4.45 37.70 -15.98
C ARG A 486 5.69 38.51 -16.42
N VAL A 487 6.43 39.07 -15.46
CA VAL A 487 7.70 39.78 -15.70
C VAL A 487 8.81 38.84 -16.20
N LEU A 488 8.91 37.62 -15.68
CA LEU A 488 9.88 36.64 -16.17
C LEU A 488 9.50 36.13 -17.57
N ALA A 489 8.24 35.76 -17.81
CA ALA A 489 7.77 35.28 -19.10
C ALA A 489 7.97 36.30 -20.24
N THR A 490 7.78 37.60 -19.95
CA THR A 490 8.04 38.69 -20.92
C THR A 490 9.52 38.97 -21.14
N GLN A 491 10.41 38.63 -20.19
CA GLN A 491 11.87 38.68 -20.39
C GLN A 491 12.39 37.49 -21.20
N GLU A 492 11.86 36.29 -20.94
CA GLU A 492 12.28 35.05 -21.64
C GLU A 492 11.73 34.97 -23.07
N ASN A 493 10.51 35.46 -23.30
CA ASN A 493 9.83 35.37 -24.60
C ASN A 493 9.42 36.74 -25.14
N SER A 494 10.36 37.47 -25.73
CA SER A 494 10.12 38.77 -26.38
C SER A 494 9.14 38.75 -27.58
N SER A 495 8.71 37.55 -28.02
CA SER A 495 7.65 37.36 -29.01
C SER A 495 6.23 37.33 -28.39
N ILE A 496 6.09 37.26 -27.06
CA ILE A 496 4.80 37.38 -26.38
C ILE A 496 4.49 38.87 -26.23
N GLN A 497 3.90 39.46 -27.28
CA GLN A 497 3.39 40.83 -27.26
C GLN A 497 2.04 40.92 -26.54
N GLY A 498 1.99 40.48 -25.28
CA GLY A 498 1.10 41.10 -24.29
C GLY A 498 1.86 42.27 -23.66
N ASP A 499 1.18 43.39 -23.39
CA ASP A 499 1.86 44.51 -22.72
C ASP A 499 2.23 44.06 -21.29
N ALA A 500 3.43 44.38 -20.80
CA ALA A 500 3.78 44.16 -19.39
C ALA A 500 2.90 44.98 -18.42
N ASN A 501 2.03 45.84 -18.96
CA ASN A 501 1.01 46.62 -18.28
C ASN A 501 -0.43 46.14 -18.52
N GLU A 502 -0.65 45.04 -19.26
CA GLU A 502 -1.92 44.31 -19.19
C GLU A 502 -2.03 43.64 -17.82
N PHE A 503 -2.87 44.25 -16.99
CA PHE A 503 -3.36 43.72 -15.73
C PHE A 503 -4.48 42.72 -16.01
N ASP A 504 -4.57 41.65 -15.21
CA ASP A 504 -5.76 40.79 -15.25
C ASP A 504 -7.00 41.63 -14.86
N GLU A 505 -8.22 41.26 -15.30
CA GLU A 505 -9.45 42.01 -14.93
C GLU A 505 -9.61 42.15 -13.40
N ASP A 506 -9.18 41.12 -12.66
CA ASP A 506 -9.06 41.14 -11.19
C ASP A 506 -8.09 42.20 -10.67
N GLU A 507 -6.88 42.30 -11.23
CA GLU A 507 -5.86 43.29 -10.82
C GLU A 507 -6.37 44.72 -11.08
N ALA A 508 -7.02 44.94 -12.24
CA ALA A 508 -7.64 46.22 -12.57
C ALA A 508 -8.81 46.58 -11.63
N ALA A 509 -9.62 45.58 -11.21
CA ALA A 509 -10.69 45.77 -10.24
C ALA A 509 -10.16 46.09 -8.83
N ILE A 510 -9.05 45.49 -8.41
CA ILE A 510 -8.40 45.76 -7.11
C ILE A 510 -7.79 47.18 -7.08
N LEU A 511 -7.14 47.59 -8.17
CA LEU A 511 -6.59 48.95 -8.32
C LEU A 511 -7.71 50.00 -8.21
N ARG A 512 -8.81 49.84 -8.98
CA ARG A 512 -10.00 50.71 -8.86
C ARG A 512 -10.57 50.69 -7.44
N ARG A 513 -10.69 49.53 -6.79
CA ARG A 513 -11.21 49.44 -5.42
C ARG A 513 -10.34 50.21 -4.41
N ALA A 514 -9.02 50.19 -4.58
CA ALA A 514 -8.11 50.97 -3.76
C ALA A 514 -8.21 52.49 -4.01
N GLU A 515 -8.46 52.90 -5.25
CA GLU A 515 -8.66 54.31 -5.65
C GLU A 515 -10.06 54.86 -5.28
N GLU A 516 -11.10 54.03 -5.35
CA GLU A 516 -12.51 54.40 -5.12
C GLU A 516 -12.94 54.30 -3.66
N ILE A 517 -12.47 53.29 -2.91
CA ILE A 517 -12.89 53.02 -1.53
C ILE A 517 -11.84 53.48 -0.51
N GLY A 518 -10.55 53.44 -0.84
CA GLY A 518 -9.45 53.81 0.07
C GLY A 518 -9.28 52.88 1.28
N ASP A 519 -9.92 51.70 1.24
CA ASP A 519 -9.88 50.66 2.28
C ASP A 519 -8.44 50.15 2.50
N THR A 520 -7.98 50.08 3.74
CA THR A 520 -6.56 49.88 4.09
C THR A 520 -5.99 48.63 3.46
N ASP A 521 -6.76 47.54 3.50
CA ASP A 521 -6.36 46.23 3.02
C ASP A 521 -6.24 46.25 1.48
N SER A 522 -7.17 46.95 0.81
CA SER A 522 -7.12 47.14 -0.65
C SER A 522 -5.94 48.00 -1.09
N VAL A 523 -5.60 49.06 -0.34
CA VAL A 523 -4.45 49.93 -0.63
C VAL A 523 -3.13 49.18 -0.43
N VAL A 524 -3.03 48.34 0.61
CA VAL A 524 -1.88 47.44 0.83
C VAL A 524 -1.75 46.44 -0.31
N SER A 525 -2.82 45.68 -0.62
CA SER A 525 -2.86 44.71 -1.73
C SER A 525 -2.48 45.32 -3.09
N ALA A 526 -2.92 46.55 -3.36
CA ALA A 526 -2.69 47.21 -4.65
C ALA A 526 -1.30 47.85 -4.79
N HIS A 527 -0.75 48.47 -3.75
CA HIS A 527 0.41 49.37 -3.87
C HIS A 527 1.68 48.93 -3.12
N LEU A 528 1.57 47.99 -2.18
CA LEU A 528 2.66 47.61 -1.28
C LEU A 528 3.01 46.11 -1.37
N VAL A 529 2.18 45.31 -2.05
CA VAL A 529 2.37 43.87 -2.23
C VAL A 529 3.13 43.52 -3.51
N THR A 530 2.72 44.02 -4.68
CA THR A 530 3.26 43.60 -5.99
C THR A 530 4.46 44.43 -6.43
N PHE A 531 5.50 43.77 -6.96
CA PHE A 531 6.73 44.41 -7.47
C PHE A 531 7.23 43.72 -8.74
N ARG A 532 7.88 44.46 -9.63
CA ARG A 532 8.50 43.98 -10.87
C ARG A 532 10.04 43.99 -10.79
N THR A 533 10.63 44.86 -9.98
CA THR A 533 12.09 44.94 -9.77
C THR A 533 12.49 45.00 -8.29
N VAL A 534 13.75 44.65 -8.00
CA VAL A 534 14.33 44.76 -6.64
C VAL A 534 14.34 46.20 -6.12
N ASN A 535 14.43 47.19 -7.02
CA ASN A 535 14.39 48.61 -6.65
C ASN A 535 12.99 49.04 -6.22
N GLU A 536 11.93 48.57 -6.90
CA GLU A 536 10.54 48.79 -6.47
C GLU A 536 10.29 48.13 -5.11
N LEU A 537 10.73 46.89 -4.92
CA LEU A 537 10.64 46.17 -3.65
C LEU A 537 11.32 46.93 -2.51
N GLN A 538 12.49 47.54 -2.75
CA GLN A 538 13.16 48.38 -1.75
C GLN A 538 12.34 49.64 -1.42
N VAL A 539 11.77 50.31 -2.42
CA VAL A 539 10.91 51.51 -2.23
C VAL A 539 9.61 51.15 -1.50
N GLN A 540 8.99 50.02 -1.81
CA GLN A 540 7.81 49.52 -1.11
C GLN A 540 8.12 49.11 0.32
N ASN A 541 9.23 48.43 0.59
CA ASN A 541 9.68 48.14 1.96
C ASN A 541 9.95 49.43 2.76
N GLN A 542 10.51 50.48 2.14
CA GLN A 542 10.67 51.77 2.81
C GLN A 542 9.31 52.44 3.12
N LYS A 543 8.32 52.33 2.23
CA LYS A 543 6.93 52.79 2.48
C LYS A 543 6.27 51.99 3.60
N LEU A 544 6.34 50.65 3.55
CA LEU A 544 5.81 49.74 4.57
C LEU A 544 6.43 50.03 5.95
N LEU A 545 7.76 50.11 6.05
CA LEU A 545 8.48 50.43 7.30
C LEU A 545 8.14 51.82 7.85
N LYS A 546 7.77 52.77 6.99
CA LYS A 546 7.26 54.08 7.43
C LYS A 546 5.84 53.93 7.98
N ILE A 547 4.94 53.27 7.26
CA ILE A 547 3.55 53.06 7.67
C ILE A 547 3.46 52.25 8.96
N THR A 548 4.17 51.12 9.09
CA THR A 548 4.12 50.30 10.31
C THR A 548 4.65 51.04 11.54
N ARG A 549 5.68 51.89 11.40
CA ARG A 549 6.15 52.76 12.50
C ARG A 549 5.14 53.85 12.87
N GLN A 550 4.43 54.42 11.88
CA GLN A 550 3.38 55.41 12.14
C GLN A 550 2.13 54.78 12.78
N MET A 551 1.70 53.61 12.29
CA MET A 551 0.59 52.84 12.86
C MET A 551 0.93 52.33 14.27
N GLY A 552 2.15 51.82 14.49
CA GLY A 552 2.61 51.40 15.82
C GLY A 552 2.53 52.54 16.84
N HIS A 553 3.07 53.72 16.50
CA HIS A 553 2.98 54.91 17.35
C HIS A 553 1.53 55.36 17.59
N GLN A 554 0.63 55.23 16.61
CA GLN A 554 -0.80 55.54 16.79
C GLN A 554 -1.51 54.51 17.68
N LEU A 555 -1.16 53.23 17.58
CA LEU A 555 -1.71 52.17 18.43
C LEU A 555 -1.19 52.29 19.87
N GLU A 556 0.10 52.53 20.08
CA GLU A 556 0.69 52.80 21.40
C GLU A 556 0.04 54.01 22.09
N GLN A 557 -0.20 55.10 21.34
CA GLN A 557 -0.93 56.26 21.86
C GLN A 557 -2.40 55.94 22.18
N GLY A 558 -3.09 55.23 21.27
CA GLY A 558 -4.49 54.82 21.46
C GLY A 558 -4.69 53.87 22.65
N GLU A 559 -3.78 52.93 22.84
CA GLU A 559 -3.78 52.04 24.00
C GLU A 559 -3.48 52.81 25.29
N GLN A 560 -2.47 53.69 25.30
CA GLN A 560 -2.14 54.51 26.46
C GLN A 560 -3.32 55.43 26.86
N GLU A 561 -4.05 56.00 25.89
CA GLU A 561 -5.29 56.72 26.14
C GLU A 561 -6.40 55.80 26.68
N ALA A 562 -6.62 54.62 26.09
CA ALA A 562 -7.65 53.68 26.51
C ALA A 562 -7.39 53.07 27.91
N VAL A 563 -6.13 52.89 28.29
CA VAL A 563 -5.72 52.52 29.65
C VAL A 563 -5.97 53.69 30.61
N SER A 564 -5.58 54.91 30.23
CA SER A 564 -5.79 56.11 31.07
C SER A 564 -7.28 56.41 31.31
N ARG A 565 -8.13 56.18 30.29
CA ARG A 565 -9.60 56.32 30.39
C ARG A 565 -10.19 55.26 31.31
N ARG A 566 -9.86 53.97 31.11
CA ARG A 566 -10.31 52.87 31.98
C ARG A 566 -9.90 53.09 33.43
N GLN A 567 -8.65 53.47 33.70
CA GLN A 567 -8.20 53.83 35.06
C GLN A 567 -8.99 55.00 35.66
N SER A 568 -9.38 56.01 34.86
CA SER A 568 -10.23 57.10 35.32
C SER A 568 -11.68 56.67 35.62
N GLU A 569 -12.20 55.66 34.92
CA GLU A 569 -13.54 55.11 35.11
C GLU A 569 -13.58 54.12 36.29
N GLU A 570 -12.59 53.24 36.41
CA GLU A 570 -12.38 52.33 37.53
C GLU A 570 -12.21 53.09 38.86
N ASN A 571 -11.41 54.16 38.88
CA ASN A 571 -11.24 54.98 40.09
C ASN A 571 -12.57 55.62 40.54
N LYS A 572 -13.39 56.15 39.61
CA LYS A 572 -14.72 56.70 39.95
C LYS A 572 -15.66 55.62 40.47
N ALA A 573 -15.69 54.45 39.85
CA ALA A 573 -16.51 53.34 40.32
C ALA A 573 -16.10 52.86 41.72
N VAL A 574 -14.80 52.90 42.04
CA VAL A 574 -14.28 52.62 43.39
C VAL A 574 -14.68 53.71 44.39
N GLU A 575 -14.63 55.00 44.01
CA GLU A 575 -15.11 56.11 44.84
C GLU A 575 -16.62 56.00 45.14
N GLU A 576 -17.45 55.77 44.12
CA GLU A 576 -18.91 55.58 44.26
C GLU A 576 -19.25 54.36 45.13
N ALA A 577 -18.56 53.22 44.92
CA ALA A 577 -18.72 52.03 45.75
C ALA A 577 -18.29 52.28 47.21
N HIS A 578 -17.23 53.06 47.43
CA HIS A 578 -16.77 53.43 48.77
C HIS A 578 -17.81 54.30 49.49
N GLU A 579 -18.41 55.28 48.82
CA GLU A 579 -19.52 56.06 49.37
C GLU A 579 -20.74 55.18 49.72
N LEU A 580 -21.13 54.25 48.85
CA LEU A 580 -22.24 53.32 49.11
C LEU A 580 -21.95 52.43 50.33
N ILE A 581 -20.73 51.90 50.47
CA ILE A 581 -20.30 51.13 51.66
C ILE A 581 -20.35 51.99 52.93
N LEU A 582 -19.97 53.28 52.86
CA LEU A 582 -20.05 54.20 54.00
C LEU A 582 -21.51 54.57 54.38
N ARG A 583 -22.44 54.60 53.42
CA ARG A 583 -23.88 54.78 53.68
C ARG A 583 -24.45 53.53 54.36
N LEU A 584 -24.24 52.35 53.77
CA LEU A 584 -24.72 51.07 54.32
C LEU A 584 -24.17 50.76 55.72
N LYS A 585 -22.91 51.10 56.02
CA LYS A 585 -22.35 50.96 57.38
C LYS A 585 -23.14 51.78 58.42
N LYS A 586 -23.44 53.04 58.11
CA LYS A 586 -24.25 53.92 58.99
C LYS A 586 -25.68 53.40 59.18
N GLU A 587 -26.27 52.82 58.14
CA GLU A 587 -27.59 52.19 58.22
C GLU A 587 -27.58 50.93 59.10
N ILE A 588 -26.56 50.07 58.98
CA ILE A 588 -26.38 48.89 59.83
C ILE A 588 -26.15 49.30 61.30
N GLU A 589 -25.35 50.33 61.56
CA GLU A 589 -25.14 50.90 62.90
C GLU A 589 -26.45 51.44 63.49
N ALA A 590 -27.24 52.17 62.68
CA ALA A 590 -28.55 52.67 63.10
C ALA A 590 -29.58 51.55 63.33
N GLN A 591 -29.54 50.45 62.57
CA GLN A 591 -30.38 49.28 62.80
C GLN A 591 -29.99 48.54 64.09
N ARG A 592 -28.68 48.36 64.35
CA ARG A 592 -28.18 47.76 65.61
C ARG A 592 -28.60 48.54 66.84
N ALA A 593 -28.51 49.87 66.78
CA ALA A 593 -28.98 50.75 67.86
C ALA A 593 -30.49 50.60 68.14
N ARG A 594 -31.31 50.31 67.11
CA ARG A 594 -32.75 50.01 67.28
C ARG A 594 -32.99 48.63 67.90
N THR A 595 -32.28 47.59 67.45
CA THR A 595 -32.43 46.25 68.05
C THR A 595 -32.02 46.23 69.52
N GLU A 596 -30.94 46.92 69.86
CA GLU A 596 -30.52 47.12 71.25
C GLU A 596 -31.56 47.83 72.13
N ALA A 597 -32.38 48.72 71.56
CA ALA A 597 -33.46 49.38 72.30
C ALA A 597 -34.59 48.39 72.65
N TYR A 598 -35.03 47.60 71.66
CA TYR A 598 -36.07 46.59 71.87
C TYR A 598 -35.67 45.50 72.88
N GLU A 599 -34.39 45.12 72.96
CA GLU A 599 -33.91 44.19 73.99
C GLU A 599 -33.99 44.79 75.40
N LYS A 600 -33.65 46.07 75.55
CA LYS A 600 -33.73 46.80 76.84
C LYS A 600 -35.20 46.95 77.29
N GLU A 601 -36.13 47.15 76.36
CA GLU A 601 -37.58 47.16 76.62
C GLU A 601 -38.10 45.78 77.04
N ARG A 602 -37.78 44.72 76.27
CA ARG A 602 -38.14 43.32 76.57
C ARG A 602 -37.74 42.93 77.99
N ASP A 603 -36.51 43.23 78.40
CA ASP A 603 -35.98 42.84 79.70
C ASP A 603 -36.50 43.72 80.86
N MET A 604 -37.09 44.88 80.57
CA MET A 604 -37.85 45.68 81.53
C MET A 604 -39.22 45.04 81.82
N PHE A 605 -39.98 44.65 80.79
CA PHE A 605 -41.26 43.93 80.97
C PHE A 605 -41.09 42.60 81.72
N ARG A 606 -39.99 41.88 81.44
CA ARG A 606 -39.65 40.61 82.10
C ARG A 606 -39.46 40.74 83.62
N ARG A 607 -38.96 41.89 84.09
CA ARG A 607 -38.83 42.20 85.53
C ARG A 607 -40.18 42.56 86.17
N MET A 608 -41.03 43.29 85.45
CA MET A 608 -42.32 43.75 85.99
C MET A 608 -43.29 42.59 86.29
N LEU A 609 -43.29 41.56 85.45
CA LEU A 609 -44.11 40.35 85.66
C LEU A 609 -43.64 39.49 86.85
N ALA A 610 -42.34 39.47 87.15
CA ALA A 610 -41.78 38.67 88.24
C ALA A 610 -42.17 39.16 89.66
N GLN A 611 -42.70 40.40 89.78
CA GLN A 611 -42.92 41.05 91.08
C GLN A 611 -44.39 41.02 91.56
N ARG A 612 -45.31 40.34 90.84
CA ARG A 612 -46.77 40.38 91.13
C ARG A 612 -47.42 39.02 91.45
N GLY A 613 -46.65 37.93 91.58
CA GLY A 613 -47.19 36.59 91.84
C GLY A 613 -46.70 35.96 93.16
N GLY A 614 -47.51 36.03 94.23
CA GLY A 614 -47.35 35.12 95.38
C GLY A 614 -47.67 35.68 96.77
N ALA A 615 -48.96 35.68 97.18
CA ALA A 615 -49.40 35.60 98.59
C ALA A 615 -50.93 35.42 98.72
N GLY A 616 -51.37 34.56 99.66
CA GLY A 616 -52.71 34.62 100.29
C GLY A 616 -53.88 33.88 99.61
N GLY A 617 -54.84 33.40 100.41
CA GLY A 617 -56.10 32.80 99.95
C GLY A 617 -57.05 32.40 101.10
N ALA A 618 -58.21 31.83 100.72
CA ALA A 618 -59.25 31.14 101.52
C ALA A 618 -60.32 31.94 102.32
N ALA A 619 -61.55 31.39 102.30
CA ALA A 619 -62.77 31.62 103.13
C ALA A 619 -63.52 32.99 103.08
N GLY A 620 -64.86 33.06 103.19
CA GLY A 620 -65.89 31.99 103.19
C GLY A 620 -67.35 32.41 103.58
N ALA A 621 -68.34 31.57 103.21
CA ALA A 621 -69.67 31.29 103.81
C ALA A 621 -70.78 32.34 104.15
N ALA A 622 -71.88 32.33 103.36
CA ALA A 622 -73.31 31.97 103.68
C ALA A 622 -74.24 32.72 104.72
N THR A 623 -75.57 32.40 104.67
CA THR A 623 -76.74 32.71 105.59
C THR A 623 -77.49 34.06 105.34
N ALA A 624 -78.84 34.29 105.31
CA ALA A 624 -80.15 33.61 105.63
C ALA A 624 -80.80 33.95 107.02
N THR A 625 -82.14 34.05 107.31
CA THR A 625 -83.45 34.00 106.56
C THR A 625 -84.66 34.45 107.46
N ASN A 626 -85.84 34.81 106.88
CA ASN A 626 -87.21 34.96 107.48
C ASN A 626 -87.47 36.13 108.50
N GLY A 627 -88.69 36.55 108.92
CA GLY A 627 -90.10 36.34 108.46
C GLY A 627 -91.22 36.61 109.55
N ALA A 628 -92.41 37.12 109.18
CA ALA A 628 -93.71 37.28 109.95
C ALA A 628 -93.74 38.18 111.24
N GLY A 629 -94.86 38.67 111.81
CA GLY A 629 -96.32 38.63 111.50
C GLY A 629 -97.21 39.33 112.59
N ASP A 630 -98.57 39.19 112.53
CA ASP A 630 -99.64 39.64 113.50
C ASP A 630 -100.11 41.14 113.44
N GLY A 631 -101.40 41.53 113.68
CA GLY A 631 -102.63 40.75 113.95
C GLY A 631 -103.98 41.53 114.07
N PHE A 632 -105.08 40.83 113.76
CA PHE A 632 -106.51 41.00 114.14
C PHE A 632 -107.43 42.13 113.60
N THR A 633 -108.09 41.82 112.47
CA THR A 633 -109.49 42.17 112.09
C THR A 633 -109.99 41.13 111.04
N GLY A 634 -111.27 41.03 110.63
CA GLY A 634 -112.49 41.78 111.03
C GLY A 634 -113.81 41.32 110.37
N ASP A 635 -114.07 40.00 110.26
CA ASP A 635 -115.34 39.32 109.92
C ASP A 635 -116.18 39.67 108.66
N ILE A 636 -115.83 40.69 107.86
CA ILE A 636 -116.54 41.00 106.59
C ILE A 636 -115.70 40.64 105.34
N GLU A 637 -114.38 40.64 105.44
CA GLU A 637 -113.47 40.46 104.30
C GLU A 637 -113.25 38.97 103.90
N ALA A 638 -113.46 38.04 104.82
CA ALA A 638 -113.17 36.62 104.63
C ALA A 638 -113.91 35.97 103.45
N SER A 639 -115.18 36.32 103.24
CA SER A 639 -116.00 35.81 102.14
C SER A 639 -115.53 36.30 100.77
N ARG A 640 -114.88 37.47 100.70
CA ARG A 640 -114.31 38.01 99.46
C ARG A 640 -112.96 37.37 99.15
N MET A 641 -112.10 37.26 100.16
CA MET A 641 -110.80 36.58 100.08
C MET A 641 -110.95 35.13 99.59
N LEU A 642 -111.99 34.40 100.02
CA LEU A 642 -112.28 33.04 99.54
C LEU A 642 -112.61 32.98 98.04
N ALA A 643 -113.36 33.95 97.50
CA ALA A 643 -113.68 33.99 96.08
C ALA A 643 -112.45 34.36 95.22
N GLU A 644 -111.63 35.30 95.69
CA GLU A 644 -110.37 35.69 95.03
C GLU A 644 -109.34 34.53 95.05
N VAL A 645 -109.27 33.75 96.14
CA VAL A 645 -108.46 32.52 96.20
C VAL A 645 -108.97 31.43 95.24
N GLN A 646 -110.28 31.25 95.09
CA GLN A 646 -110.84 30.30 94.12
C GLN A 646 -110.51 30.69 92.68
N ALA A 647 -110.66 31.97 92.31
CA ALA A 647 -110.31 32.47 90.99
C ALA A 647 -108.81 32.26 90.67
N ASN A 648 -107.92 32.54 91.62
CA ASN A 648 -106.48 32.28 91.48
C ASN A 648 -106.17 30.79 91.31
N PHE A 649 -106.90 29.90 91.98
CA PHE A 649 -106.69 28.45 91.89
C PHE A 649 -107.14 27.88 90.53
N ASP A 650 -108.20 28.41 89.92
CA ASP A 650 -108.64 28.02 88.58
C ASP A 650 -107.79 28.66 87.46
N ALA A 651 -107.26 29.87 87.67
CA ALA A 651 -106.22 30.43 86.81
C ALA A 651 -104.96 29.55 86.78
N TYR A 652 -104.47 29.15 87.96
CA TYR A 652 -103.31 28.25 88.09
C TYR A 652 -103.52 26.88 87.40
N LYS A 653 -104.74 26.32 87.46
CA LYS A 653 -105.09 25.11 86.67
C LYS A 653 -105.03 25.36 85.16
N ALA A 654 -105.48 26.52 84.69
CA ALA A 654 -105.44 26.87 83.27
C ALA A 654 -104.00 27.06 82.78
N GLU A 655 -103.15 27.71 83.58
CA GLU A 655 -101.71 27.85 83.30
C GLU A 655 -101.02 26.48 83.24
N ILE A 656 -101.25 25.59 84.22
CA ILE A 656 -100.73 24.20 84.18
C ILE A 656 -101.27 23.42 82.97
N ALA A 657 -102.55 23.60 82.59
CA ALA A 657 -103.10 22.93 81.41
C ALA A 657 -102.39 23.39 80.13
N ILE A 658 -102.15 24.69 79.99
CA ILE A 658 -101.42 25.30 78.87
C ILE A 658 -99.95 24.86 78.88
N ASP A 659 -99.26 24.88 80.01
CA ASP A 659 -97.84 24.53 80.08
C ASP A 659 -97.60 23.02 79.93
N THR A 660 -98.49 22.17 80.45
CA THR A 660 -98.43 20.73 80.12
C THR A 660 -98.88 20.43 78.69
N GLN A 661 -99.59 21.34 78.01
CA GLN A 661 -99.81 21.24 76.56
C GLN A 661 -98.52 21.61 75.80
N LYS A 662 -97.91 22.78 76.07
CA LYS A 662 -96.62 23.19 75.49
C LYS A 662 -95.55 22.11 75.66
N LEU A 663 -95.35 21.61 76.88
CA LEU A 663 -94.37 20.55 77.16
C LEU A 663 -94.65 19.23 76.41
N ARG A 664 -95.89 18.93 76.03
CA ARG A 664 -96.21 17.80 75.14
C ARG A 664 -95.92 18.15 73.69
N GLU A 665 -96.26 19.34 73.24
CA GLU A 665 -95.98 19.83 71.89
C GLU A 665 -94.45 19.87 71.64
N ASP A 666 -93.69 20.49 72.53
CA ASP A 666 -92.23 20.52 72.57
C ASP A 666 -91.63 19.10 72.58
N LEU A 667 -92.16 18.19 73.41
CA LEU A 667 -91.71 16.80 73.44
C LEU A 667 -91.98 16.07 72.11
N THR A 668 -93.15 16.27 71.49
CA THR A 668 -93.41 15.70 70.16
C THR A 668 -92.58 16.35 69.07
N GLN A 669 -92.20 17.61 69.22
CA GLN A 669 -91.35 18.32 68.27
C GLN A 669 -89.90 17.83 68.37
N ALA A 670 -89.33 17.80 69.57
CA ALA A 670 -88.02 17.19 69.83
C ALA A 670 -87.94 15.71 69.40
N GLN A 671 -89.05 14.95 69.49
CA GLN A 671 -89.12 13.59 68.96
C GLN A 671 -89.10 13.53 67.42
N LYS A 672 -89.77 14.47 66.72
CA LYS A 672 -89.66 14.58 65.25
C LYS A 672 -88.25 14.98 64.83
N ASP A 673 -87.67 15.97 65.51
CA ASP A 673 -86.35 16.52 65.16
C ASP A 673 -85.22 15.51 65.46
N ALA A 674 -85.36 14.72 66.53
CA ALA A 674 -84.51 13.56 66.77
C ALA A 674 -84.70 12.45 65.72
N ALA A 675 -85.90 12.31 65.14
CA ALA A 675 -86.16 11.34 64.07
C ALA A 675 -85.59 11.79 62.72
N THR A 676 -85.78 13.05 62.32
CA THR A 676 -85.20 13.62 61.09
C THR A 676 -83.68 13.55 61.14
N ALA A 677 -83.05 14.04 62.21
CA ALA A 677 -81.60 13.97 62.42
C ALA A 677 -81.06 12.53 62.38
N ARG A 678 -81.80 11.53 62.89
CA ARG A 678 -81.44 10.10 62.76
C ARG A 678 -81.52 9.62 61.30
N THR A 679 -82.52 10.04 60.53
CA THR A 679 -82.59 9.67 59.09
C THR A 679 -81.52 10.37 58.26
N GLU A 680 -81.14 11.60 58.62
CA GLU A 680 -80.06 12.35 57.96
C GLU A 680 -78.69 11.76 58.29
N LEU A 681 -78.44 11.38 59.54
CA LEU A 681 -77.25 10.63 59.95
C LEU A 681 -77.17 9.25 59.27
N ALA A 682 -78.30 8.58 59.02
CA ALA A 682 -78.32 7.33 58.27
C ALA A 682 -78.01 7.55 56.78
N LYS A 683 -78.57 8.61 56.16
CA LYS A 683 -78.28 8.98 54.77
C LYS A 683 -76.82 9.38 54.57
N SER A 684 -76.25 10.20 55.46
CA SER A 684 -74.86 10.66 55.34
C SER A 684 -73.86 9.53 55.57
N LYS A 685 -74.15 8.58 56.48
CA LYS A 685 -73.38 7.34 56.61
C LYS A 685 -73.41 6.48 55.36
N ALA A 686 -74.60 6.20 54.82
CA ALA A 686 -74.73 5.43 53.58
C ALA A 686 -74.05 6.11 52.36
N GLN A 687 -74.06 7.45 52.32
CA GLN A 687 -73.31 8.23 51.32
C GLN A 687 -71.80 8.14 51.53
N ALA A 688 -71.30 8.22 52.77
CA ALA A 688 -69.90 8.07 53.09
C ALA A 688 -69.38 6.65 52.79
N GLU A 689 -70.16 5.62 53.11
CA GLU A 689 -69.90 4.21 52.78
C GLU A 689 -69.84 4.01 51.25
N HIS A 690 -70.84 4.49 50.50
CA HIS A 690 -70.84 4.41 49.04
C HIS A 690 -69.67 5.17 48.39
N LEU A 691 -69.30 6.34 48.92
CA LEU A 691 -68.12 7.07 48.46
C LEU A 691 -66.82 6.31 48.79
N ALA A 692 -66.70 5.72 49.97
CA ALA A 692 -65.55 4.90 50.35
C ALA A 692 -65.42 3.66 49.46
N GLU A 693 -66.51 2.95 49.15
CA GLU A 693 -66.51 1.85 48.17
C GLU A 693 -66.10 2.31 46.77
N ARG A 694 -66.61 3.47 46.32
CA ARG A 694 -66.25 4.06 45.02
C ARG A 694 -64.77 4.46 44.96
N PHE A 695 -64.21 5.02 46.03
CA PHE A 695 -62.78 5.31 46.13
C PHE A 695 -61.97 4.00 46.14
N ARG A 696 -62.38 2.99 46.91
CA ARG A 696 -61.74 1.67 46.94
C ARG A 696 -61.64 1.03 45.55
N LEU A 697 -62.77 1.01 44.81
CA LEU A 697 -62.83 0.50 43.43
C LEU A 697 -62.02 1.35 42.44
N LEU A 698 -61.96 2.67 42.63
CA LEU A 698 -61.14 3.56 41.80
C LEU A 698 -59.64 3.33 42.04
N THR A 699 -59.22 3.12 43.28
CA THR A 699 -57.84 2.75 43.64
C THR A 699 -57.47 1.38 43.07
N GLU A 700 -58.32 0.36 43.21
CA GLU A 700 -58.11 -0.96 42.62
C GLU A 700 -57.96 -0.88 41.08
N SER A 701 -58.81 -0.09 40.42
CA SER A 701 -58.72 0.16 38.97
C SER A 701 -57.44 0.92 38.58
N TYR A 702 -57.02 1.92 39.37
CA TYR A 702 -55.79 2.68 39.14
C TYR A 702 -54.54 1.81 39.32
N ASP A 703 -54.46 0.99 40.36
CA ASP A 703 -53.33 0.09 40.56
C ASP A 703 -53.30 -1.03 39.49
N LEU A 704 -54.44 -1.54 39.03
CA LEU A 704 -54.51 -2.42 37.85
C LEU A 704 -53.90 -1.72 36.62
N GLN A 705 -54.39 -0.55 36.23
CA GLN A 705 -53.85 0.22 35.09
C GLN A 705 -52.35 0.52 35.23
N LYS A 706 -51.89 0.86 36.44
CA LYS A 706 -50.48 1.09 36.76
C LYS A 706 -49.64 -0.18 36.59
N THR A 707 -50.15 -1.35 36.97
CA THR A 707 -49.46 -2.62 36.67
C THR A 707 -49.44 -2.92 35.17
N GLU A 708 -50.53 -2.68 34.44
CA GLU A 708 -50.58 -2.85 32.97
C GLU A 708 -49.58 -1.95 32.25
N VAL A 709 -49.53 -0.64 32.59
CA VAL A 709 -48.54 0.30 32.07
C VAL A 709 -47.12 -0.16 32.39
N SER A 710 -46.86 -0.69 33.59
CA SER A 710 -45.54 -1.24 33.94
C SER A 710 -45.18 -2.50 33.12
N GLN A 711 -46.15 -3.35 32.79
CA GLN A 711 -45.95 -4.52 31.93
C GLN A 711 -45.71 -4.11 30.48
N MET A 712 -46.46 -3.13 29.96
CA MET A 712 -46.29 -2.62 28.60
C MET A 712 -44.97 -1.88 28.43
N SER A 713 -44.51 -1.16 29.45
CA SER A 713 -43.17 -0.57 29.50
C SER A 713 -42.07 -1.64 29.45
N LYS A 714 -42.17 -2.70 30.27
CA LYS A 714 -41.24 -3.84 30.24
C LYS A 714 -41.22 -4.54 28.87
N ARG A 715 -42.38 -4.85 28.28
CA ARG A 715 -42.48 -5.45 26.94
C ARG A 715 -41.88 -4.55 25.86
N ASN A 716 -42.04 -3.22 25.96
CA ASN A 716 -41.42 -2.28 25.02
C ASN A 716 -39.89 -2.30 25.13
N LEU A 717 -39.35 -2.29 26.36
CA LEU A 717 -37.90 -2.44 26.60
C LEU A 717 -37.36 -3.79 26.10
N GLU A 718 -38.07 -4.89 26.33
CA GLU A 718 -37.73 -6.22 25.82
C GLU A 718 -37.72 -6.25 24.28
N LEU A 719 -38.72 -5.63 23.63
CA LEU A 719 -38.79 -5.50 22.17
C LEU A 719 -37.67 -4.63 21.61
N GLN A 720 -37.33 -3.51 22.25
CA GLN A 720 -36.19 -2.66 21.87
C GLN A 720 -34.87 -3.41 21.98
N GLN A 721 -34.63 -4.14 23.07
CA GLN A 721 -33.45 -4.99 23.22
C GLN A 721 -33.40 -6.12 22.17
N MET A 722 -34.56 -6.67 21.79
CA MET A 722 -34.63 -7.69 20.74
C MET A 722 -34.41 -7.11 19.34
N LEU A 723 -34.87 -5.90 19.05
CA LEU A 723 -34.58 -5.17 17.82
C LEU A 723 -33.08 -4.88 17.71
N ALA A 724 -32.47 -4.24 18.71
CA ALA A 724 -31.03 -3.98 18.72
C ALA A 724 -30.19 -5.27 18.52
N LYS A 725 -30.59 -6.39 19.13
CA LYS A 725 -29.96 -7.70 18.90
C LYS A 725 -30.15 -8.23 17.46
N ARG A 726 -31.29 -7.95 16.81
CA ARG A 726 -31.49 -8.27 15.38
C ARG A 726 -30.62 -7.38 14.51
N ASP A 727 -30.57 -6.08 14.79
CA ASP A 727 -29.84 -5.09 14.00
C ASP A 727 -28.33 -5.39 14.03
N MET A 728 -27.77 -5.66 15.21
CA MET A 728 -26.40 -6.16 15.37
C MET A 728 -26.14 -7.47 14.60
N ALA A 729 -27.10 -8.39 14.55
CA ALA A 729 -26.97 -9.63 13.79
C ALA A 729 -27.07 -9.41 12.27
N THR A 730 -27.87 -8.45 11.81
CA THR A 730 -27.92 -8.07 10.38
C THR A 730 -26.66 -7.31 9.94
N HIS A 731 -26.07 -6.49 10.82
CA HIS A 731 -24.79 -5.85 10.55
C HIS A 731 -23.67 -6.88 10.36
N LYS A 732 -23.53 -7.84 11.30
CA LYS A 732 -22.56 -8.94 11.16
C LYS A 732 -22.76 -9.76 9.89
N MET A 733 -24.00 -10.16 9.60
CA MET A 733 -24.32 -10.85 8.35
C MET A 733 -23.98 -10.01 7.10
N SER A 734 -24.07 -8.68 7.17
CA SER A 734 -23.67 -7.80 6.06
C SER A 734 -22.15 -7.65 5.92
N GLU A 735 -21.41 -7.73 7.02
CA GLU A 735 -19.95 -7.76 7.07
C GLU A 735 -19.44 -9.11 6.52
N ASP A 736 -19.97 -10.23 7.03
CA ASP A 736 -19.72 -11.59 6.54
C ASP A 736 -19.95 -11.67 5.02
N LEU A 737 -21.07 -11.12 4.51
CA LEU A 737 -21.38 -11.08 3.08
C LEU A 737 -20.43 -10.17 2.28
N PHE A 738 -19.86 -9.12 2.88
CA PHE A 738 -18.87 -8.27 2.23
C PHE A 738 -17.51 -8.96 2.15
N GLU A 739 -17.08 -9.66 3.21
CA GLU A 739 -15.84 -10.45 3.21
C GLU A 739 -15.91 -11.66 2.29
N LEU A 740 -17.03 -12.41 2.30
CA LEU A 740 -17.29 -13.51 1.37
C LEU A 740 -17.35 -13.02 -0.09
N ARG A 741 -17.85 -11.80 -0.33
CA ARG A 741 -17.79 -11.19 -1.66
C ARG A 741 -16.38 -10.77 -2.06
N GLY A 742 -15.63 -10.14 -1.14
CA GLY A 742 -14.25 -9.74 -1.38
C GLY A 742 -13.35 -10.93 -1.70
N THR A 743 -13.46 -12.02 -0.95
CA THR A 743 -12.73 -13.28 -1.21
C THR A 743 -13.21 -13.97 -2.49
N ALA A 744 -14.52 -14.00 -2.78
CA ALA A 744 -15.04 -14.52 -4.05
C ALA A 744 -14.54 -13.72 -5.27
N ASP A 745 -14.45 -12.39 -5.15
CA ASP A 745 -13.91 -11.53 -6.21
C ASP A 745 -12.37 -11.65 -6.33
N GLN A 746 -11.63 -11.83 -5.23
CA GLN A 746 -10.20 -12.19 -5.28
C GLN A 746 -9.98 -13.52 -6.02
N LEU A 747 -10.68 -14.58 -5.62
CA LEU A 747 -10.61 -15.90 -6.26
C LEU A 747 -11.02 -15.86 -7.74
N ARG A 748 -11.93 -14.96 -8.14
CA ARG A 748 -12.26 -14.72 -9.55
C ARG A 748 -11.08 -14.12 -10.32
N HIS A 749 -10.39 -13.13 -9.76
CA HIS A 749 -9.22 -12.50 -10.39
C HIS A 749 -8.05 -13.49 -10.51
N GLU A 750 -7.77 -14.27 -9.46
CA GLU A 750 -6.80 -15.36 -9.50
C GLU A 750 -7.18 -16.40 -10.57
N ASN A 751 -8.46 -16.79 -10.66
CA ASN A 751 -8.92 -17.74 -11.65
C ASN A 751 -8.83 -17.21 -13.10
N THR A 752 -8.98 -15.89 -13.33
CA THR A 752 -8.71 -15.28 -14.64
C THR A 752 -7.21 -15.21 -14.96
N ASN A 753 -6.35 -14.96 -13.97
CA ASN A 753 -4.90 -14.95 -14.16
C ASN A 753 -4.38 -16.36 -14.47
N LEU A 754 -4.79 -17.37 -13.70
CA LEU A 754 -4.45 -18.77 -13.97
C LEU A 754 -5.00 -19.27 -15.33
N LYS A 755 -6.08 -18.68 -15.84
CA LYS A 755 -6.58 -18.96 -17.20
C LYS A 755 -5.67 -18.35 -18.28
N SER A 756 -5.29 -17.08 -18.16
CA SER A 756 -4.42 -16.43 -19.14
C SER A 756 -3.00 -17.00 -19.11
N GLU A 757 -2.45 -17.29 -17.93
CA GLU A 757 -1.19 -18.03 -17.76
C GLU A 757 -1.26 -19.40 -18.45
N ARG A 758 -2.34 -20.18 -18.25
CA ARG A 758 -2.52 -21.47 -18.93
C ARG A 758 -2.65 -21.34 -20.44
N GLU A 759 -3.23 -20.25 -20.95
CA GLU A 759 -3.31 -19.99 -22.40
C GLU A 759 -1.94 -19.58 -22.98
N ILE A 760 -1.17 -18.76 -22.27
CA ILE A 760 0.23 -18.44 -22.61
C ILE A 760 1.08 -19.72 -22.64
N LEU A 761 1.01 -20.54 -21.58
CA LEU A 761 1.74 -21.81 -21.49
C LEU A 761 1.34 -22.78 -22.61
N LYS A 762 0.05 -22.89 -22.96
CA LYS A 762 -0.40 -23.69 -24.11
C LYS A 762 0.07 -23.16 -25.46
N ASN A 763 0.22 -21.85 -25.61
CA ASN A 763 0.75 -21.27 -26.84
C ASN A 763 2.27 -21.50 -26.95
N VAL A 764 3.00 -21.49 -25.83
CA VAL A 764 4.41 -21.89 -25.77
C VAL A 764 4.58 -23.40 -26.03
N GLU A 765 3.75 -24.25 -25.41
CA GLU A 765 3.71 -25.71 -25.65
C GLU A 765 3.47 -26.03 -27.13
N LYS A 766 2.48 -25.39 -27.76
CA LYS A 766 2.25 -25.50 -29.21
C LYS A 766 3.47 -25.12 -30.02
N ARG A 767 4.03 -23.92 -29.79
CA ARG A 767 5.18 -23.42 -30.56
C ARG A 767 6.40 -24.34 -30.43
N LEU A 768 6.69 -24.83 -29.22
CA LEU A 768 7.75 -25.82 -28.98
C LEU A 768 7.44 -27.17 -29.65
N SER A 769 6.17 -27.61 -29.70
CA SER A 769 5.78 -28.82 -30.42
C SER A 769 5.91 -28.68 -31.94
N GLU A 770 5.64 -27.50 -32.48
CA GLU A 770 5.78 -27.16 -33.90
C GLU A 770 7.28 -27.04 -34.29
N GLU A 771 8.09 -26.37 -33.47
CA GLU A 771 9.56 -26.32 -33.58
C GLU A 771 10.17 -27.72 -33.54
N ASN A 772 9.78 -28.56 -32.58
CA ASN A 772 10.29 -29.93 -32.44
C ASN A 772 9.80 -30.84 -33.59
N ALA A 773 8.59 -30.65 -34.10
CA ALA A 773 8.10 -31.33 -35.30
C ALA A 773 8.83 -30.89 -36.58
N ALA A 774 9.25 -29.63 -36.67
CA ALA A 774 10.11 -29.14 -37.76
C ALA A 774 11.52 -29.76 -37.67
N LEU A 775 12.17 -29.66 -36.51
CA LEU A 775 13.48 -30.29 -36.24
C LEU A 775 13.45 -31.81 -36.47
N SER A 776 12.35 -32.49 -36.17
CA SER A 776 12.19 -33.92 -36.44
C SER A 776 12.08 -34.23 -37.94
N LYS A 777 11.45 -33.36 -38.74
CA LYS A 777 11.42 -33.48 -40.22
C LYS A 777 12.79 -33.19 -40.82
N GLU A 778 13.49 -32.17 -40.33
CA GLU A 778 14.86 -31.85 -40.76
C GLU A 778 15.83 -33.00 -40.43
N ARG A 779 15.74 -33.58 -39.24
CA ARG A 779 16.51 -34.78 -38.86
C ARG A 779 16.19 -35.98 -39.75
N ALA A 780 14.93 -36.21 -40.09
CA ALA A 780 14.54 -37.27 -41.02
C ALA A 780 15.12 -37.02 -42.42
N HIS A 781 15.00 -35.79 -42.93
CA HIS A 781 15.54 -35.40 -44.24
C HIS A 781 17.07 -35.49 -44.30
N LEU A 782 17.77 -35.10 -43.24
CA LEU A 782 19.22 -35.27 -43.11
C LEU A 782 19.62 -36.75 -42.97
N ALA A 783 18.82 -37.59 -42.31
CA ALA A 783 19.05 -39.03 -42.24
C ALA A 783 18.85 -39.71 -43.60
N ASP A 784 17.84 -39.30 -44.37
CA ASP A 784 17.62 -39.76 -45.74
C ASP A 784 18.74 -39.28 -46.68
N LEU A 785 19.20 -38.03 -46.54
CA LEU A 785 20.36 -37.51 -47.28
C LEU A 785 21.64 -38.28 -46.94
N MET A 786 21.90 -38.54 -45.66
CA MET A 786 23.03 -39.37 -45.21
C MET A 786 22.93 -40.80 -45.74
N ARG A 787 21.73 -41.39 -45.75
CA ARG A 787 21.47 -42.71 -46.33
C ARG A 787 21.74 -42.73 -47.83
N ASN A 788 21.30 -41.71 -48.56
CA ASN A 788 21.52 -41.56 -50.00
C ASN A 788 23.00 -41.33 -50.33
N LEU A 789 23.71 -40.52 -49.54
CA LEU A 789 25.16 -40.36 -49.64
C LEU A 789 25.88 -41.68 -49.35
N GLN A 790 25.44 -42.44 -48.35
CA GLN A 790 26.01 -43.74 -48.02
C GLN A 790 25.72 -44.79 -49.10
N THR A 791 24.55 -44.79 -49.77
CA THR A 791 24.31 -45.67 -50.93
C THR A 791 25.16 -45.26 -52.13
N MET A 792 25.29 -43.96 -52.42
CA MET A 792 26.20 -43.46 -53.47
C MET A 792 27.66 -43.82 -53.18
N GLN A 793 28.12 -43.74 -51.93
CA GLN A 793 29.45 -44.20 -51.52
C GLN A 793 29.60 -45.72 -51.72
N ASN A 794 28.63 -46.53 -51.27
CA ASN A 794 28.64 -47.98 -51.50
C ASN A 794 28.64 -48.33 -53.00
N GLU A 795 27.98 -47.56 -53.85
CA GLU A 795 27.95 -47.76 -55.30
C GLU A 795 29.27 -47.33 -55.97
N LEU A 796 29.88 -46.22 -55.53
CA LEU A 796 31.22 -45.81 -55.96
C LEU A 796 32.30 -46.79 -55.50
N GLU A 797 32.21 -47.31 -54.27
CA GLU A 797 33.11 -48.35 -53.76
C GLU A 797 32.93 -49.67 -54.51
N ARG A 798 31.69 -50.10 -54.80
CA ARG A 798 31.42 -51.27 -55.67
C ARG A 798 31.97 -51.06 -57.07
N GLY A 799 31.69 -49.92 -57.71
CA GLY A 799 32.21 -49.58 -59.03
C GLY A 799 33.74 -49.54 -59.08
N SER A 800 34.38 -48.99 -58.03
CA SER A 800 35.83 -48.96 -57.85
C SER A 800 36.40 -50.37 -57.64
N ASN A 801 35.77 -51.20 -56.81
CA ASN A 801 36.21 -52.58 -56.56
C ASN A 801 35.97 -53.50 -57.77
N ASP A 802 34.91 -53.31 -58.54
CA ASP A 802 34.67 -54.04 -59.79
C ASP A 802 35.59 -53.55 -60.92
N ALA A 803 35.95 -52.26 -60.94
CA ALA A 803 37.00 -51.76 -61.84
C ALA A 803 38.39 -52.33 -61.47
N ARG A 804 38.73 -52.36 -60.17
CA ARG A 804 39.94 -53.03 -59.65
C ARG A 804 39.96 -54.50 -60.03
N ARG A 805 38.89 -55.27 -59.76
CA ARG A 805 38.77 -56.68 -60.17
C ARG A 805 38.93 -56.88 -61.67
N ARG A 806 38.36 -56.02 -62.51
CA ARG A 806 38.55 -56.09 -63.98
C ARG A 806 40.00 -55.84 -64.38
N LEU A 807 40.70 -54.92 -63.71
CA LEU A 807 42.12 -54.66 -63.94
C LEU A 807 42.99 -55.80 -63.40
N GLU A 808 42.69 -56.34 -62.21
CA GLU A 808 43.33 -57.52 -61.62
C GLU A 808 43.14 -58.75 -62.49
N GLU A 809 41.95 -58.99 -63.04
CA GLU A 809 41.70 -60.03 -64.05
C GLU A 809 42.47 -59.80 -65.35
N GLN A 810 42.61 -58.55 -65.82
CA GLN A 810 43.39 -58.23 -67.00
C GLN A 810 44.90 -58.45 -66.75
N VAL A 811 45.40 -58.03 -65.59
CA VAL A 811 46.78 -58.28 -65.14
C VAL A 811 47.02 -59.79 -65.03
N ALA A 812 46.17 -60.54 -64.34
CA ALA A 812 46.29 -62.00 -64.22
C ALA A 812 46.25 -62.69 -65.60
N ARG A 813 45.40 -62.25 -66.53
CA ARG A 813 45.39 -62.76 -67.92
C ARG A 813 46.70 -62.45 -68.65
N LEU A 814 47.22 -61.22 -68.53
CA LEU A 814 48.52 -60.82 -69.11
C LEU A 814 49.69 -61.57 -68.46
N GLU A 815 49.64 -61.84 -67.16
CA GLU A 815 50.62 -62.64 -66.43
C GLU A 815 50.58 -64.12 -66.87
N THR A 816 49.40 -64.72 -67.03
CA THR A 816 49.28 -66.07 -67.60
C THR A 816 49.77 -66.12 -69.05
N GLN A 817 49.50 -65.11 -69.87
CA GLN A 817 50.03 -65.02 -71.23
C GLN A 817 51.55 -64.83 -71.22
N ALA A 818 52.10 -64.03 -70.31
CA ALA A 818 53.54 -63.87 -70.14
C ALA A 818 54.21 -65.14 -69.60
N ALA A 819 53.53 -65.93 -68.76
CA ALA A 819 53.99 -67.24 -68.31
C ALA A 819 53.96 -68.26 -69.47
N GLU A 820 52.86 -68.37 -70.21
CA GLU A 820 52.79 -69.20 -71.42
C GLU A 820 53.84 -68.82 -72.46
N LEU A 821 54.10 -67.52 -72.68
CA LEU A 821 55.13 -67.06 -73.61
C LEU A 821 56.54 -67.38 -73.10
N LYS A 822 56.79 -67.31 -71.79
CA LYS A 822 58.04 -67.77 -71.17
C LYS A 822 58.20 -69.29 -71.29
N ASP A 823 57.15 -70.07 -71.08
CA ASP A 823 57.21 -71.53 -71.17
C ASP A 823 57.36 -72.00 -72.63
N ARG A 824 56.71 -71.33 -73.59
CA ARG A 824 56.97 -71.54 -75.03
C ARG A 824 58.40 -71.15 -75.40
N LEU A 825 58.93 -70.05 -74.87
CA LEU A 825 60.33 -69.64 -75.08
C LEU A 825 61.32 -70.63 -74.44
N ASN A 826 61.02 -71.15 -73.26
CA ASN A 826 61.81 -72.18 -72.59
C ASN A 826 61.79 -73.48 -73.41
N GLN A 827 60.61 -73.93 -73.84
CA GLN A 827 60.43 -75.08 -74.73
C GLN A 827 61.22 -74.89 -76.03
N GLU A 828 61.13 -73.73 -76.70
CA GLU A 828 61.93 -73.46 -77.90
C GLU A 828 63.43 -73.34 -77.62
N SER A 829 63.83 -72.90 -76.42
CA SER A 829 65.24 -72.95 -76.01
C SER A 829 65.72 -74.40 -75.81
N ASP A 830 64.85 -75.29 -75.32
CA ASP A 830 65.14 -76.71 -75.10
C ASP A 830 65.04 -77.55 -76.37
N THR A 831 64.14 -77.25 -77.31
CA THR A 831 64.18 -77.82 -78.67
C THR A 831 65.46 -77.41 -79.38
N ASN A 832 65.88 -76.14 -79.27
CA ASN A 832 67.15 -75.68 -79.83
C ASN A 832 68.36 -76.33 -79.15
N ARG A 833 68.37 -76.51 -77.82
CA ARG A 833 69.41 -77.28 -77.10
C ARG A 833 69.43 -78.74 -77.56
N GLN A 834 68.28 -79.39 -77.69
CA GLN A 834 68.18 -80.77 -78.18
C GLN A 834 68.61 -80.90 -79.65
N LEU A 835 68.29 -79.92 -80.50
CA LEU A 835 68.75 -79.87 -81.90
C LEU A 835 70.26 -79.61 -81.99
N ALA A 836 70.83 -78.77 -81.13
CA ALA A 836 72.27 -78.57 -81.02
C ALA A 836 72.97 -79.85 -80.56
N LEU A 837 72.46 -80.52 -79.52
CA LEU A 837 72.98 -81.81 -79.04
C LEU A 837 72.85 -82.92 -80.10
N ARG A 838 71.75 -82.97 -80.87
CA ARG A 838 71.62 -83.89 -82.01
C ARG A 838 72.67 -83.60 -83.08
N LYS A 839 72.84 -82.33 -83.48
CA LYS A 839 73.89 -81.93 -84.45
C LYS A 839 75.31 -82.22 -83.94
N GLU A 840 75.56 -82.12 -82.63
CA GLU A 840 76.81 -82.54 -82.01
C GLU A 840 77.02 -84.05 -82.00
N ILE A 841 75.98 -84.85 -81.78
CA ILE A 841 76.06 -86.31 -81.84
C ILE A 841 76.26 -86.73 -83.31
N GLU A 842 75.50 -86.16 -84.24
CA GLU A 842 75.66 -86.36 -85.67
C GLU A 842 77.09 -86.00 -86.11
N SER A 843 77.61 -84.82 -85.77
CA SER A 843 78.97 -84.41 -86.12
C SER A 843 80.05 -85.31 -85.49
N LYS A 844 79.87 -85.77 -84.24
CA LYS A 844 80.75 -86.77 -83.60
C LYS A 844 80.69 -88.11 -84.34
N THR A 845 79.52 -88.59 -84.77
CA THR A 845 79.42 -89.84 -85.56
C THR A 845 79.98 -89.70 -86.98
N PHE A 846 79.88 -88.52 -87.60
CA PHE A 846 80.56 -88.23 -88.87
C PHE A 846 82.08 -88.17 -88.68
N GLN A 847 82.56 -87.55 -87.60
CA GLN A 847 83.99 -87.50 -87.26
C GLN A 847 84.54 -88.91 -86.99
N GLU A 848 83.88 -89.72 -86.15
CA GLU A 848 84.23 -91.12 -85.94
C GLU A 848 84.25 -91.92 -87.25
N ARG A 849 83.36 -91.63 -88.20
CA ARG A 849 83.30 -92.31 -89.49
C ARG A 849 84.42 -91.87 -90.42
N ILE A 850 84.82 -90.59 -90.38
CA ILE A 850 86.03 -90.07 -91.02
C ILE A 850 87.28 -90.72 -90.41
N ASP A 851 87.36 -90.82 -89.08
CA ASP A 851 88.50 -91.41 -88.38
C ASP A 851 88.61 -92.93 -88.64
N LYS A 852 87.49 -93.64 -88.74
CA LYS A 852 87.43 -95.05 -89.19
C LYS A 852 87.89 -95.19 -90.65
N LEU A 853 87.39 -94.36 -91.57
CA LEU A 853 87.85 -94.35 -92.97
C LEU A 853 89.34 -93.99 -93.09
N ASN A 854 89.86 -93.10 -92.26
CA ASN A 854 91.29 -92.77 -92.19
C ASN A 854 92.12 -93.95 -91.67
N ALA A 855 91.61 -94.73 -90.70
CA ALA A 855 92.24 -95.94 -90.22
C ALA A 855 92.23 -97.05 -91.30
N ASP A 856 91.11 -97.27 -91.98
CA ASP A 856 90.99 -98.20 -93.11
C ASP A 856 91.94 -97.80 -94.26
N TYR A 857 92.09 -96.50 -94.53
CA TYR A 857 93.02 -95.95 -95.53
C TYR A 857 94.49 -96.12 -95.11
N ALA A 858 94.80 -96.00 -93.81
CA ALA A 858 96.11 -96.29 -93.27
C ALA A 858 96.44 -97.80 -93.35
N GLU A 859 95.50 -98.67 -92.97
CA GLU A 859 95.69 -100.12 -92.99
C GLU A 859 95.82 -100.66 -94.43
N THR A 860 95.04 -100.15 -95.38
CA THR A 860 95.18 -100.48 -96.81
C THR A 860 96.49 -99.96 -97.39
N ARG A 861 96.99 -98.80 -96.94
CA ARG A 861 98.32 -98.28 -97.31
C ARG A 861 99.46 -99.11 -96.70
N GLU A 862 99.34 -99.58 -95.47
CA GLU A 862 100.32 -100.51 -94.89
C GLU A 862 100.31 -101.87 -95.59
N LYS A 863 99.13 -102.39 -95.97
CA LYS A 863 98.99 -103.60 -96.81
C LYS A 863 99.62 -103.41 -98.20
N LEU A 864 99.50 -102.23 -98.81
CA LEU A 864 100.17 -101.91 -100.08
C LEU A 864 101.69 -101.95 -99.95
N VAL A 865 102.26 -101.28 -98.93
CA VAL A 865 103.72 -101.29 -98.68
C VAL A 865 104.23 -102.69 -98.32
N ALA A 866 103.43 -103.50 -97.62
CA ALA A 866 103.74 -104.91 -97.37
C ALA A 866 103.72 -105.75 -98.66
N ALA A 867 102.80 -105.48 -99.59
CA ALA A 867 102.76 -106.12 -100.90
C ALA A 867 103.97 -105.72 -101.76
N GLU A 868 104.27 -104.41 -101.87
CA GLU A 868 105.43 -103.87 -102.59
C GLU A 868 106.76 -104.46 -102.10
N THR A 869 106.97 -104.52 -100.79
CA THR A 869 108.17 -105.14 -100.20
C THR A 869 108.22 -106.66 -100.37
N SER A 870 107.07 -107.35 -100.39
CA SER A 870 107.02 -108.78 -100.73
C SER A 870 107.33 -109.06 -102.20
N GLN A 871 106.92 -108.17 -103.12
CA GLN A 871 107.25 -108.24 -104.54
C GLN A 871 108.75 -108.05 -104.76
N GLN A 872 109.36 -107.03 -104.16
CA GLN A 872 110.82 -106.80 -104.23
C GLN A 872 111.63 -108.02 -103.72
N HIS A 873 111.17 -108.68 -102.65
CA HIS A 873 111.79 -109.91 -102.16
C HIS A 873 111.59 -111.12 -103.10
N LEU A 874 110.48 -111.19 -103.85
CA LEU A 874 110.28 -112.23 -104.86
C LEU A 874 111.13 -111.97 -106.11
N GLU A 875 111.26 -110.72 -106.55
CA GLU A 875 112.10 -110.33 -107.69
C GLU A 875 113.59 -110.65 -107.43
N GLN A 876 114.11 -110.32 -106.25
CA GLN A 876 115.45 -110.73 -105.80
C GLN A 876 115.61 -112.26 -105.80
N ARG A 877 114.61 -112.99 -105.30
CA ARG A 877 114.64 -114.45 -105.19
C ARG A 877 114.49 -115.18 -106.52
N VAL A 878 113.94 -114.53 -107.55
CA VAL A 878 113.98 -115.02 -108.94
C VAL A 878 115.38 -114.84 -109.52
N GLN A 879 116.04 -113.70 -109.31
CA GLN A 879 117.41 -113.46 -109.76
C GLN A 879 118.41 -114.48 -109.17
N ASP A 880 118.31 -114.76 -107.87
CA ASP A 880 119.13 -115.79 -107.20
C ASP A 880 118.92 -117.21 -107.75
N LEU A 881 117.75 -117.51 -108.32
CA LEU A 881 117.43 -118.83 -108.88
C LEU A 881 117.90 -119.00 -110.33
N VAL A 882 117.84 -117.94 -111.16
CA VAL A 882 118.36 -117.97 -112.54
C VAL A 882 119.86 -118.32 -112.56
N LEU A 883 120.64 -117.64 -111.72
CA LEU A 883 122.09 -117.88 -111.57
C LEU A 883 122.45 -119.32 -111.10
N GLN A 884 121.50 -120.05 -110.51
CA GLN A 884 121.69 -121.45 -110.08
C GLN A 884 121.31 -122.49 -111.13
N VAL A 885 120.60 -122.09 -112.20
CA VAL A 885 120.28 -122.94 -113.35
C VAL A 885 121.43 -122.92 -114.35
N GLU A 886 121.88 -121.71 -114.75
CA GLU A 886 122.99 -121.52 -115.71
C GLU A 886 124.25 -122.29 -115.28
N ALA A 887 124.63 -122.20 -113.99
CA ALA A 887 125.78 -122.89 -113.41
C ALA A 887 125.68 -124.44 -113.33
N LYS A 888 124.55 -125.02 -113.77
CA LYS A 888 124.33 -126.47 -113.88
C LYS A 888 124.17 -126.97 -115.31
N GLU A 889 123.71 -126.14 -116.23
CA GLU A 889 123.54 -126.52 -117.64
C GLU A 889 124.88 -126.71 -118.36
N GLU A 890 125.90 -125.90 -118.01
CA GLU A 890 127.29 -126.07 -118.49
C GLU A 890 127.93 -127.44 -118.18
N LYS A 891 127.34 -128.24 -117.27
CA LYS A 891 127.90 -129.52 -116.81
C LYS A 891 127.18 -130.76 -117.36
N LEU A 892 126.18 -130.60 -118.22
CA LEU A 892 125.42 -131.72 -118.79
C LEU A 892 125.51 -131.86 -120.32
N ALA A 893 126.01 -130.85 -121.05
CA ALA A 893 126.02 -130.84 -122.53
C ALA A 893 127.18 -131.63 -123.20
N VAL A 894 127.98 -132.40 -122.45
CA VAL A 894 129.19 -133.09 -122.97
C VAL A 894 128.96 -134.58 -123.29
N TYR A 895 127.84 -135.16 -122.89
CA TYR A 895 127.49 -136.56 -123.20
C TYR A 895 126.10 -136.68 -123.83
N GLU A 896 126.07 -137.38 -124.96
CA GLU A 896 124.89 -137.78 -125.75
C GLU A 896 124.11 -136.65 -126.45
N GLY A 897 123.66 -136.95 -127.67
CA GLY A 897 122.83 -136.05 -128.46
C GLY A 897 122.31 -136.73 -129.73
N ARG A 898 121.57 -135.96 -130.54
CA ARG A 898 121.10 -136.28 -131.91
C ARG A 898 119.84 -137.16 -132.06
N SER A 899 118.68 -136.53 -131.92
CA SER A 899 117.66 -136.51 -133.01
C SER A 899 116.85 -135.21 -132.92
N ALA A 900 116.08 -134.83 -133.96
CA ALA A 900 115.61 -133.44 -134.11
C ALA A 900 114.16 -133.30 -134.62
N SER A 901 113.43 -132.35 -134.03
CA SER A 901 112.25 -131.61 -134.54
C SER A 901 111.73 -130.71 -133.39
N GLY A 902 111.39 -129.43 -133.56
CA GLY A 902 111.54 -128.52 -134.70
C GLY A 902 110.87 -127.15 -134.43
N GLU A 903 111.35 -126.09 -135.09
CA GLU A 903 110.73 -124.74 -135.20
C GLU A 903 110.61 -123.91 -133.88
N SER A 904 110.69 -122.57 -133.86
CA SER A 904 110.79 -121.57 -134.95
C SER A 904 111.69 -120.36 -134.61
N SER A 905 112.54 -119.95 -135.57
CA SER A 905 112.89 -118.57 -135.97
C SER A 905 113.18 -117.49 -134.90
N GLN A 906 114.46 -117.09 -134.71
CA GLN A 906 115.13 -115.91 -135.35
C GLN A 906 114.84 -114.55 -134.66
N SER A 907 115.75 -113.57 -134.58
CA SER A 907 117.19 -113.49 -134.89
C SER A 907 117.83 -112.57 -133.82
N ALA A 908 119.02 -112.82 -133.27
CA ALA A 908 120.34 -112.87 -133.92
C ALA A 908 120.78 -111.52 -134.51
N GLU A 909 121.60 -110.80 -133.76
CA GLU A 909 122.92 -110.28 -134.16
C GLU A 909 123.67 -110.01 -132.84
N GLU A 910 124.84 -110.63 -132.61
CA GLU A 910 126.16 -110.09 -132.95
C GLU A 910 126.52 -108.81 -132.17
N GLN A 911 127.70 -108.66 -131.57
CA GLN A 911 128.81 -109.57 -131.23
C GLN A 911 129.79 -108.75 -130.35
N LEU A 912 130.80 -109.38 -129.75
CA LEU A 912 132.08 -108.78 -129.35
C LEU A 912 132.12 -107.61 -128.32
N GLN A 913 132.95 -107.86 -127.29
CA GLN A 913 133.94 -106.92 -126.73
C GLN A 913 133.40 -105.74 -125.87
N VAL A 914 133.75 -105.66 -124.58
CA VAL A 914 135.08 -105.35 -123.99
C VAL A 914 135.42 -103.85 -124.06
N THR A 915 135.83 -103.32 -122.90
CA THR A 915 136.39 -101.98 -122.64
C THR A 915 135.50 -100.74 -122.83
N VAL A 916 135.20 -100.12 -121.67
CA VAL A 916 135.44 -98.68 -121.37
C VAL A 916 134.41 -97.66 -121.88
N ALA A 917 134.38 -96.54 -121.14
CA ALA A 917 133.70 -95.26 -121.38
C ALA A 917 132.17 -95.20 -121.13
N ASP A 918 131.67 -94.27 -120.31
CA ASP A 918 132.40 -93.53 -119.27
C ASP A 918 131.48 -92.93 -118.18
N LEU A 919 132.14 -92.41 -117.14
CA LEU A 919 131.59 -91.50 -116.15
C LEU A 919 130.82 -90.33 -116.79
N ARG A 920 129.50 -90.21 -116.53
CA ARG A 920 128.84 -88.94 -116.13
C ARG A 920 127.35 -89.06 -115.74
N CYS A 921 127.12 -88.91 -114.44
CA CYS A 921 126.32 -87.86 -113.80
C CYS A 921 124.83 -87.58 -114.15
N VAL A 922 124.19 -87.01 -113.12
CA VAL A 922 122.97 -86.16 -113.10
C VAL A 922 121.59 -86.86 -113.09
N LEU A 923 120.69 -86.27 -112.29
CA LEU A 923 119.21 -86.25 -112.31
C LEU A 923 118.40 -87.16 -111.35
N VAL A 924 117.75 -86.45 -110.41
CA VAL A 924 116.28 -86.46 -110.14
C VAL A 924 115.67 -87.50 -109.16
N CYS A 925 115.20 -86.94 -108.04
CA CYS A 925 114.09 -87.36 -107.16
C CYS A 925 114.27 -88.55 -106.17
N PRO A 926 113.39 -88.62 -105.13
CA PRO A 926 113.55 -89.50 -103.96
C PRO A 926 112.50 -90.63 -103.95
N PRO A 927 112.31 -91.37 -102.82
CA PRO A 927 111.24 -90.93 -101.89
C PRO A 927 111.49 -91.22 -100.39
N SER A 928 110.55 -90.75 -99.56
CA SER A 928 110.03 -91.39 -98.32
C SER A 928 110.98 -92.07 -97.31
N CYS A 929 111.01 -91.57 -96.06
CA CYS A 929 110.28 -92.17 -94.91
C CYS A 929 110.75 -91.68 -93.52
N ARG A 930 109.90 -90.96 -92.78
CA ARG A 930 109.40 -91.29 -91.41
C ARG A 930 108.84 -90.06 -90.67
N ARG A 931 107.71 -90.30 -89.98
CA ARG A 931 107.26 -89.85 -88.63
C ARG A 931 107.80 -88.49 -88.10
N ARG A 932 106.98 -87.63 -87.51
CA ARG A 932 105.63 -87.87 -86.95
C ARG A 932 104.51 -87.29 -87.80
#